data_AF-A0A432MDV1-F1
#
_entry.id   AF-A0A432MDV1-F1
#
_cell.length_a   1.000
_cell.length_b   1.000
_cell.length_c   1.000
_cell.angle_alpha   90.00
_cell.angle_beta   90.00
_cell.angle_gamma   90.00
#
_symmetry.space_group_name_H-M   'P 1'
#
loop_
_entity.id
_entity.type
_entity.pdbx_description
1 polymer ?
#
loop_
_entity_poly.entity_id
_entity_poly.type
_entity_poly.pdbx_seq_one_letter_code
_entity_poly.pdbx_strand_id
1 'polypeptide(L)'
;MFTKILYRPALAIVISIILLFLGVLGIETLPVAQFPSVAPPTVMVTISYPGASANVLVDSVLIPLEQSINGVQNMRYMTSSATSAGEAAITIYFEPGTDPNINVVNVQNRVNIVLFQLPPLVVREGILVSQVVPSMLMYVNLFSTDPNADQKDLFNFANVYVMPRLKRIRGMGLPRNLGNRIFAMRVWLDPDRMRAYNVSSEEIMEAIAEQSIIGSPGRLGQATGKTSQSKEYVLTYVGRYNKPDQYENIILRASPDGEILRLRDVAEVELGPQFFDIYSDINGYPAASIILKQAPGSNAAEVIKAIKAELEQIKEESFPPGMDYELAYDVSKFLDASIEKVVHTLVEAFILVSLVVYMFLGDLRSTLIPTLAVPVSLIGTFFVLQLLGLSINLITLFAMVLAIGVVVDDAIVVVEAVHAKMAEKHLPPYRATMEVLHEISGAIIAITLVMTAVFVPVTFIPGPVGQFYRQFGITMASSIILSGLVALTLTPVLCAMILKPHAHTHDDANSSSDVQRHGLGLNGDEPSENRSRPRRLGRLLLLAIGGLLVLAGVTYLAYELWGPIGFGFILLPLIQRPFDRAVEFVTAGYTAIVRRVAMRRLLTVAVVGAFAAGTVGVNLELPTGFIPGEDQGIIYAVLQTPPGSTLEYTNAKSHELEEIVKEIPEVTSVTSLAGYEVLTEGRGSNAGTCIINLKNWAERERTAREIIEELEERCQQMSNVRLEFFEPPAVPGFGTAGGLSLLVLDKTNSNDYQRLGEVTEQFMAALRERPELSNLFTFYASNYPQYELIIDNDVAMQKGVSIKTAMDNLNILIGSTWEQGFIRFNQFFKVFVQAKPEFRRFPEDLENLFVRNEHGEMVPYSSFMKIEKKQGLNEINRFNLYTAAPIQCAPAAGYSSGQAIKAITEVAERTLPRGFDIDWAGLSYDESRKGNEAVYIFLIVVAFVYLVLVGQYESFILPLAVILSLPIGVFGSFFFLKLMGLANDVYAQIGLIMLVGLLGKNAILIVEFAVQRRQEGQSLVDAAVEAGKLRFRPILMTSFAFIAGLLPLVFATGAGAIGNRTIGTTGAGGMLLGTLVGVLVIPGLYYLFGKLADGRKLLQDESNNPVSEVFEYPSVANLNEADLDQG
;
A
#
# COMPACT_ATOMS: atom_id res chain seq x y z
N MET A 1 -0.36 -24.45 -37.36
CA MET A 1 0.97 -24.07 -36.82
C MET A 1 1.35 -24.88 -35.58
N PHE A 2 0.51 -24.94 -34.54
CA PHE A 2 0.81 -25.63 -33.27
C PHE A 2 0.99 -27.16 -33.38
N THR A 3 0.36 -27.81 -34.36
CA THR A 3 0.60 -29.24 -34.67
C THR A 3 2.05 -29.53 -35.04
N LYS A 4 2.81 -28.55 -35.56
CA LYS A 4 4.23 -28.70 -35.86
C LYS A 4 5.09 -28.85 -34.59
N ILE A 5 4.60 -28.43 -33.42
CA ILE A 5 5.32 -28.49 -32.13
C ILE A 5 5.40 -29.92 -31.60
N LEU A 6 4.40 -30.77 -31.91
CA LEU A 6 4.45 -32.20 -31.56
C LEU A 6 5.66 -32.93 -32.16
N TYR A 7 6.11 -32.49 -33.35
CA TYR A 7 7.33 -33.02 -33.99
C TYR A 7 8.63 -32.47 -33.38
N ARG A 8 8.55 -31.44 -32.53
CA ARG A 8 9.70 -30.76 -31.92
C ARG A 8 9.52 -30.63 -30.39
N PRO A 9 9.45 -31.75 -29.65
CA PRO A 9 9.24 -31.73 -28.20
C PRO A 9 10.32 -30.95 -27.45
N ALA A 10 11.58 -31.03 -27.92
CA ALA A 10 12.69 -30.27 -27.34
C ALA A 10 12.48 -28.75 -27.41
N LEU A 11 11.89 -28.24 -28.51
CA LEU A 11 11.65 -26.80 -28.66
C LEU A 11 10.62 -26.29 -27.65
N ALA A 12 9.53 -27.04 -27.42
CA ALA A 12 8.50 -26.66 -26.44
C ALA A 12 9.05 -26.62 -25.01
N ILE A 13 9.88 -27.60 -24.65
CA ILE A 13 10.55 -27.64 -23.34
C ILE A 13 11.54 -26.48 -23.20
N VAL A 14 12.35 -26.20 -24.23
CA VAL A 14 13.31 -25.09 -24.21
C VAL A 14 12.62 -23.73 -24.05
N ILE A 15 11.51 -23.48 -24.75
CA ILE A 15 10.72 -22.24 -24.59
C ILE A 15 10.26 -22.10 -23.14
N SER A 16 9.77 -23.18 -22.53
CA SER A 16 9.30 -23.19 -21.15
C SER A 16 10.44 -22.93 -20.15
N ILE A 17 11.63 -23.52 -20.38
CA ILE A 17 12.82 -23.27 -19.56
C ILE A 17 13.32 -21.83 -19.70
N ILE A 18 13.29 -21.26 -20.90
CA ILE A 18 13.66 -19.85 -21.12
C ILE A 18 12.72 -18.92 -20.37
N LEU A 19 11.40 -19.18 -20.41
CA LEU A 19 10.41 -18.40 -19.67
C LEU A 19 10.65 -18.49 -18.16
N LEU A 20 10.93 -19.68 -17.63
CA LEU A 20 11.32 -19.87 -16.23
C LEU A 20 12.59 -19.09 -15.88
N PHE A 21 13.64 -19.21 -16.69
CA PHE A 21 14.92 -18.54 -16.46
C PHE A 21 14.79 -17.00 -16.45
N LEU A 22 14.13 -16.43 -17.47
CA LEU A 22 13.87 -15.00 -17.55
C LEU A 22 12.97 -14.51 -16.41
N GLY A 23 11.98 -15.32 -16.03
CA GLY A 23 11.10 -15.03 -14.91
C GLY A 23 11.84 -14.98 -13.57
N VAL A 24 12.72 -15.95 -13.30
CA VAL A 24 13.57 -15.97 -12.09
C VAL A 24 14.49 -14.75 -12.05
N LEU A 25 15.12 -14.38 -13.18
CA LEU A 25 15.91 -13.16 -13.27
C LEU A 25 15.06 -11.90 -13.00
N GLY A 26 13.80 -11.90 -13.46
CA GLY A 26 12.84 -10.84 -13.15
C GLY A 26 12.58 -10.72 -11.65
N ILE A 27 12.37 -11.84 -10.95
CA ILE A 27 12.12 -11.86 -9.50
C ILE A 27 13.29 -11.22 -8.73
N GLU A 28 14.53 -11.48 -9.11
CA GLU A 28 15.71 -10.95 -8.42
C GLU A 28 15.96 -9.45 -8.66
N THR A 29 15.43 -8.90 -9.76
CA THR A 29 15.73 -7.52 -10.20
C THR A 29 14.56 -6.54 -10.03
N LEU A 30 13.35 -7.05 -9.84
CA LEU A 30 12.16 -6.21 -9.65
C LEU A 30 12.18 -5.51 -8.29
N PRO A 31 11.81 -4.21 -8.22
CA PRO A 31 11.64 -3.50 -6.96
C PRO A 31 10.53 -4.13 -6.11
N VAL A 32 10.68 -4.12 -4.79
CA VAL A 32 9.67 -4.62 -3.84
C VAL A 32 9.05 -3.45 -3.10
N ALA A 33 7.71 -3.39 -3.09
CA ALA A 33 6.95 -2.34 -2.41
C ALA A 33 5.65 -2.90 -1.83
N GLN A 34 5.09 -2.25 -0.79
CA GLN A 34 3.78 -2.64 -0.25
C GLN A 34 2.66 -2.40 -1.26
N PHE A 35 2.66 -1.22 -1.87
CA PHE A 35 1.71 -0.78 -2.88
C PHE A 35 2.44 -0.18 -4.09
N PRO A 36 1.80 -0.14 -5.27
CA PRO A 36 2.28 0.71 -6.36
C PRO A 36 2.38 2.18 -5.92
N SER A 37 3.12 3.00 -6.65
CA SER A 37 3.21 4.44 -6.41
C SER A 37 1.88 5.13 -6.74
N VAL A 38 0.94 5.06 -5.80
CA VAL A 38 -0.40 5.67 -5.89
C VAL A 38 -0.45 7.05 -5.24
N ALA A 39 0.43 7.31 -4.28
CA ALA A 39 0.48 8.59 -3.58
C ALA A 39 0.76 9.74 -4.57
N PRO A 40 0.03 10.86 -4.46
CA PRO A 40 0.25 12.02 -5.32
C PRO A 40 1.67 12.56 -5.15
N PRO A 41 2.38 12.91 -6.24
CA PRO A 41 3.64 13.63 -6.15
C PRO A 41 3.47 14.90 -5.34
N THR A 42 4.39 15.15 -4.40
CA THR A 42 4.27 16.25 -3.45
C THR A 42 5.55 17.08 -3.41
N VAL A 43 5.39 18.41 -3.44
CA VAL A 43 6.47 19.37 -3.24
C VAL A 43 6.21 20.13 -1.95
N MET A 44 7.21 20.20 -1.09
CA MET A 44 7.15 20.90 0.19
C MET A 44 8.06 22.13 0.14
N VAL A 45 7.50 23.27 0.50
CA VAL A 45 8.21 24.55 0.70
C VAL A 45 8.28 24.78 2.20
N THR A 46 9.47 24.60 2.79
CA THR A 46 9.71 24.80 4.22
C THR A 46 10.29 26.20 4.45
N ILE A 47 9.75 26.89 5.45
CA ILE A 47 10.06 28.28 5.74
C ILE A 47 10.31 28.44 7.24
N SER A 48 11.32 29.23 7.58
CA SER A 48 11.65 29.59 8.96
C SER A 48 11.68 31.11 9.10
N TYR A 49 10.91 31.61 10.06
CA TYR A 49 10.92 32.98 10.55
C TYR A 49 10.97 32.96 12.09
N PRO A 50 12.15 32.73 12.68
CA PRO A 50 12.31 32.64 14.13
C PRO A 50 11.79 33.89 14.85
N GLY A 51 11.00 33.69 15.92
CA GLY A 51 10.41 34.77 16.72
C GLY A 51 9.11 35.36 16.16
N ALA A 52 8.67 34.97 14.96
CA ALA A 52 7.38 35.39 14.42
C ALA A 52 6.22 34.56 15.00
N SER A 53 5.08 35.20 15.27
CA SER A 53 3.84 34.47 15.57
C SER A 53 3.28 33.80 14.32
N ALA A 54 2.42 32.79 14.50
CA ALA A 54 1.77 32.11 13.38
C ALA A 54 1.03 33.11 12.45
N ASN A 55 0.39 34.13 13.01
CA ASN A 55 -0.33 35.14 12.22
C ASN A 55 0.60 36.01 11.37
N VAL A 56 1.72 36.46 11.94
CA VAL A 56 2.74 37.22 11.20
C VAL A 56 3.29 36.39 10.04
N LEU A 57 3.57 35.10 10.27
CA LEU A 57 3.99 34.17 9.23
C LEU A 57 2.95 34.02 8.11
N VAL A 58 1.67 33.90 8.47
CA VAL A 58 0.59 33.81 7.49
C VAL A 58 0.55 35.06 6.60
N ASP A 59 0.48 36.24 7.22
CA ASP A 59 0.28 37.50 6.51
C ASP A 59 1.50 37.95 5.70
N SER A 60 2.71 37.79 6.26
CA SER A 60 3.94 38.30 5.63
C SER A 60 4.63 37.32 4.70
N VAL A 61 4.33 36.01 4.80
CA VAL A 61 5.07 34.95 4.09
C VAL A 61 4.16 33.98 3.36
N LEU A 62 3.22 33.33 4.06
CA LEU A 62 2.40 32.28 3.44
C LEU A 62 1.47 32.82 2.36
N ILE A 63 0.72 33.90 2.62
CA ILE A 63 -0.23 34.46 1.65
C ILE A 63 0.48 34.86 0.34
N PRO A 64 1.60 35.63 0.35
CA PRO A 64 2.33 35.93 -0.88
C PRO A 64 2.84 34.69 -1.64
N LEU A 65 3.34 33.69 -0.91
CA LEU A 65 3.85 32.45 -1.51
C LEU A 65 2.73 31.59 -2.09
N GLU A 66 1.64 31.38 -1.35
CA GLU A 66 0.47 30.62 -1.80
C GLU A 66 -0.14 31.25 -3.06
N GLN A 67 -0.27 32.58 -3.10
CA GLN A 67 -0.79 33.29 -4.28
C GLN A 67 0.11 33.11 -5.51
N SER A 68 1.43 33.10 -5.33
CA SER A 68 2.37 32.88 -6.43
C SER A 68 2.38 31.42 -6.91
N ILE A 69 2.28 30.47 -5.98
CA ILE A 69 2.31 29.03 -6.25
C ILE A 69 0.98 28.55 -6.85
N ASN A 70 -0.14 29.20 -6.51
CA ASN A 70 -1.44 28.85 -7.05
C ASN A 70 -1.44 28.85 -8.59
N GLY A 71 -2.00 27.79 -9.18
CA GLY A 71 -2.06 27.63 -10.64
C GLY A 71 -0.78 27.09 -11.29
N VAL A 72 0.14 26.49 -10.53
CA VAL A 72 1.17 25.61 -11.11
C VAL A 72 0.49 24.45 -11.85
N GLN A 73 1.07 24.05 -12.98
CA GLN A 73 0.52 22.99 -13.83
C GLN A 73 0.33 21.68 -13.05
N ASN A 74 -0.81 21.02 -13.29
CA ASN A 74 -1.19 19.75 -12.67
C ASN A 74 -1.24 19.78 -11.13
N MET A 75 -1.33 20.98 -10.52
CA MET A 75 -1.60 21.13 -9.09
C MET A 75 -3.02 20.63 -8.79
N ARG A 76 -3.13 19.79 -7.76
CA ARG A 76 -4.38 19.22 -7.28
C ARG A 76 -5.01 20.09 -6.20
N TYR A 77 -4.26 20.28 -5.11
CA TYR A 77 -4.58 21.20 -4.02
C TYR A 77 -3.28 21.56 -3.28
N MET A 78 -3.35 22.58 -2.43
CA MET A 78 -2.27 22.94 -1.52
C MET A 78 -2.77 23.11 -0.09
N THR A 79 -1.97 22.65 0.85
CA THR A 79 -2.16 22.86 2.29
C THR A 79 -0.99 23.69 2.80
N SER A 80 -1.23 24.56 3.76
CA SER A 80 -0.15 25.22 4.47
C SER A 80 -0.45 25.31 5.96
N SER A 81 0.61 25.34 6.75
CA SER A 81 0.52 25.54 8.18
C SER A 81 1.59 26.52 8.63
N ALA A 82 1.25 27.36 9.60
CA ALA A 82 2.17 28.23 10.31
C ALA A 82 2.05 27.98 11.80
N THR A 83 3.18 27.81 12.47
CA THR A 83 3.25 27.54 13.90
C THR A 83 3.80 28.76 14.63
N SER A 84 3.45 28.90 15.91
CA SER A 84 3.98 29.97 16.76
C SER A 84 5.45 29.75 17.16
N ALA A 85 6.05 28.63 16.74
CA ALA A 85 7.48 28.37 16.83
C ALA A 85 8.31 29.13 15.77
N GLY A 86 7.66 29.89 14.87
CA GLY A 86 8.34 30.58 13.79
C GLY A 86 8.66 29.67 12.60
N GLU A 87 7.97 28.53 12.47
CA GLU A 87 8.10 27.62 11.33
C GLU A 87 6.80 27.58 10.53
N ALA A 88 6.91 27.56 9.20
CA ALA A 88 5.77 27.39 8.31
C ALA A 88 6.12 26.46 7.15
N ALA A 89 5.12 25.74 6.64
CA ALA A 89 5.28 24.85 5.51
C ALA A 89 4.12 25.01 4.53
N ILE A 90 4.42 24.96 3.23
CA ILE A 90 3.42 24.84 2.16
C ILE A 90 3.66 23.50 1.49
N THR A 91 2.64 22.65 1.47
CA THR A 91 2.66 21.34 0.83
C THR A 91 1.74 21.37 -0.38
N ILE A 92 2.31 21.15 -1.56
CA ILE A 92 1.61 21.17 -2.83
C ILE A 92 1.48 19.75 -3.35
N TYR A 93 0.25 19.31 -3.56
CA TYR A 93 -0.09 18.01 -4.10
C TYR A 93 -0.36 18.13 -5.60
N PHE A 94 0.19 17.20 -6.38
CA PHE A 94 0.03 17.16 -7.83
C PHE A 94 -0.78 15.94 -8.25
N GLU A 95 -1.34 16.01 -9.46
CA GLU A 95 -2.02 14.85 -10.05
C GLU A 95 -1.05 13.66 -10.22
N PRO A 96 -1.49 12.42 -9.92
CA PRO A 96 -0.68 11.22 -10.13
C PRO A 96 -0.18 11.09 -11.58
N GLY A 97 1.09 10.69 -11.75
CA GLY A 97 1.73 10.54 -13.06
C GLY A 97 2.50 11.77 -13.56
N THR A 98 2.47 12.88 -12.82
CA THR A 98 3.33 14.04 -13.07
C THR A 98 4.78 13.77 -12.66
N ASP A 99 5.74 14.39 -13.34
CA ASP A 99 7.17 14.27 -12.96
C ASP A 99 7.47 15.15 -11.73
N PRO A 100 7.86 14.55 -10.59
CA PRO A 100 8.17 15.30 -9.37
C PRO A 100 9.31 16.32 -9.56
N ASN A 101 10.30 16.03 -10.41
CA ASN A 101 11.44 16.92 -10.63
C ASN A 101 11.00 18.20 -11.34
N ILE A 102 10.11 18.07 -12.32
CA ILE A 102 9.54 19.22 -13.04
C ILE A 102 8.64 20.03 -12.10
N ASN A 103 7.87 19.36 -11.24
CA ASN A 103 7.02 20.02 -10.24
C ASN A 103 7.85 20.89 -9.27
N VAL A 104 8.99 20.38 -8.78
CA VAL A 104 9.90 21.15 -7.92
C VAL A 104 10.42 22.39 -8.65
N VAL A 105 10.87 22.25 -9.90
CA VAL A 105 11.36 23.38 -10.70
C VAL A 105 10.26 24.42 -10.92
N ASN A 106 9.03 23.98 -11.22
CA ASN A 106 7.89 24.87 -11.42
C ASN A 106 7.55 25.65 -10.14
N VAL A 107 7.52 24.97 -8.99
CA VAL A 107 7.28 25.62 -7.68
C VAL A 107 8.42 26.57 -7.32
N GLN A 108 9.68 26.16 -7.49
CA GLN A 108 10.85 27.01 -7.25
C GLN A 108 10.79 28.29 -8.08
N ASN A 109 10.40 28.20 -9.35
CA ASN A 109 10.22 29.36 -10.22
C ASN A 109 9.14 30.33 -9.68
N ARG A 110 8.02 29.80 -9.14
CA ARG A 110 6.98 30.62 -8.51
C ARG A 110 7.47 31.29 -7.22
N VAL A 111 8.20 30.56 -6.38
CA VAL A 111 8.79 31.11 -5.14
C VAL A 111 9.78 32.25 -5.46
N ASN A 112 10.63 32.06 -6.47
CA ASN A 112 11.64 33.06 -6.85
C ASN A 112 11.04 34.38 -7.35
N ILE A 113 9.83 34.39 -7.91
CA ILE A 113 9.16 35.62 -8.41
C ILE A 113 8.82 36.58 -7.25
N VAL A 114 8.46 36.04 -6.09
CA VAL A 114 8.01 36.82 -4.92
C VAL A 114 9.07 36.92 -3.83
N LEU A 115 10.29 36.41 -4.06
CA LEU A 115 11.36 36.38 -3.05
C LEU A 115 11.67 37.77 -2.45
N PHE A 116 11.60 38.83 -3.27
CA PHE A 116 11.85 40.21 -2.83
C PHE A 116 10.68 40.84 -2.07
N GLN A 117 9.51 40.20 -2.02
CA GLN A 117 8.36 40.63 -1.23
C GLN A 117 8.43 40.08 0.21
N LEU A 118 9.31 39.11 0.46
CA LEU A 118 9.42 38.42 1.74
C LEU A 118 10.36 39.14 2.71
N PRO A 119 10.18 38.97 4.04
CA PRO A 119 11.06 39.53 5.04
C PRO A 119 12.54 39.10 4.85
N PRO A 120 13.53 40.01 5.03
CA PRO A 120 14.94 39.67 4.81
C PRO A 120 15.47 38.53 5.68
N LEU A 121 14.92 38.34 6.89
CA LEU A 121 15.28 37.23 7.78
C LEU A 121 14.86 35.88 7.20
N VAL A 122 13.69 35.79 6.59
CA VAL A 122 13.20 34.58 5.91
C VAL A 122 14.11 34.23 4.73
N VAL A 123 14.50 35.25 3.94
CA VAL A 123 15.44 35.07 2.82
C VAL A 123 16.83 34.61 3.33
N ARG A 124 17.25 35.08 4.51
CA ARG A 124 18.54 34.70 5.12
C ARG A 124 18.56 33.27 5.67
N GLU A 125 17.48 32.83 6.33
CA GLU A 125 17.34 31.42 6.73
C GLU A 125 17.19 30.51 5.50
N GLY A 126 16.64 31.05 4.41
CA GLY A 126 16.49 30.37 3.14
C GLY A 126 15.17 29.59 3.04
N ILE A 127 14.55 29.64 1.86
CA ILE A 127 13.31 28.90 1.59
C ILE A 127 13.71 27.58 0.93
N LEU A 128 13.39 26.46 1.58
CA LEU A 128 13.73 25.13 1.09
C LEU A 128 12.57 24.57 0.29
N VAL A 129 12.76 24.43 -1.02
CA VAL A 129 11.80 23.73 -1.89
C VAL A 129 12.36 22.34 -2.19
N SER A 130 11.63 21.31 -1.80
CA SER A 130 12.07 19.92 -2.01
C SER A 130 10.89 19.01 -2.34
N GLN A 131 11.16 17.96 -3.12
CA GLN A 131 10.21 16.87 -3.28
C GLN A 131 10.18 16.03 -2.02
N VAL A 132 8.99 15.61 -1.60
CA VAL A 132 8.80 14.77 -0.42
C VAL A 132 7.94 13.58 -0.79
N VAL A 133 8.39 12.38 -0.40
CA VAL A 133 7.53 11.20 -0.35
C VAL A 133 6.88 11.22 1.03
N PRO A 134 5.54 11.35 1.13
CA PRO A 134 4.90 11.51 2.43
C PRO A 134 4.96 10.21 3.27
N SER A 135 5.17 9.04 2.64
CA SER A 135 5.28 7.78 3.35
C SER A 135 6.57 7.68 4.18
N MET A 136 6.40 7.35 5.46
CA MET A 136 7.49 7.09 6.40
C MET A 136 8.08 5.71 6.10
N LEU A 137 9.41 5.61 6.07
CA LEU A 137 10.11 4.35 5.83
C LEU A 137 10.46 3.67 7.16
N MET A 138 11.14 4.39 8.05
CA MET A 138 11.56 3.91 9.36
C MET A 138 11.62 5.03 10.40
N TYR A 139 11.38 4.69 11.67
CA TYR A 139 11.77 5.49 12.83
C TYR A 139 12.90 4.78 13.57
N VAL A 140 14.00 5.50 13.78
CA VAL A 140 15.16 5.02 14.53
C VAL A 140 15.26 5.83 15.81
N ASN A 141 15.18 5.17 16.96
CA ASN A 141 15.45 5.77 18.25
C ASN A 141 16.85 5.41 18.69
N LEU A 142 17.71 6.40 18.87
CA LEU A 142 19.00 6.23 19.54
C LEU A 142 18.80 6.52 21.02
N PHE A 143 18.98 5.52 21.88
CA PHE A 143 18.71 5.65 23.32
C PHE A 143 19.93 5.25 24.15
N SER A 144 19.94 5.68 25.40
CA SER A 144 20.98 5.28 26.35
C SER A 144 20.37 4.77 27.65
N THR A 145 20.97 3.72 28.18
CA THR A 145 20.65 3.15 29.50
C THR A 145 21.51 3.76 30.61
N ASP A 146 22.51 4.58 30.27
CA ASP A 146 23.33 5.30 31.24
C ASP A 146 22.52 6.44 31.88
N PRO A 147 22.37 6.47 33.23
CA PRO A 147 21.69 7.55 33.94
C PRO A 147 22.27 8.94 33.71
N ASN A 148 23.52 9.06 33.24
CA ASN A 148 24.18 10.34 32.98
C ASN A 148 24.02 10.82 31.53
N ALA A 149 23.43 10.02 30.65
CA ALA A 149 23.23 10.40 29.26
C ALA A 149 22.01 11.33 29.13
N ASP A 150 22.24 12.55 28.65
CA ASP A 150 21.20 13.53 28.38
C ASP A 150 20.71 13.40 26.92
N GLN A 151 19.44 13.72 26.67
CA GLN A 151 18.88 13.74 25.31
C GLN A 151 19.71 14.65 24.38
N LYS A 152 20.25 15.76 24.88
CA LYS A 152 21.12 16.64 24.06
C LYS A 152 22.33 15.88 23.49
N ASP A 153 22.95 14.99 24.27
CA ASP A 153 24.13 14.25 23.82
C ASP A 153 23.75 13.23 22.76
N LEU A 154 22.59 12.58 22.89
CA LEU A 154 22.03 11.66 21.91
C LEU A 154 21.70 12.36 20.58
N PHE A 155 21.01 13.51 20.61
CA PHE A 155 20.70 14.28 19.40
C PHE A 155 21.97 14.77 18.68
N ASN A 156 23.00 15.14 19.44
CA ASN A 156 24.27 15.54 18.87
C ASN A 156 25.06 14.37 18.28
N PHE A 157 25.10 13.25 18.98
CA PHE A 157 25.72 12.03 18.47
C PHE A 157 25.03 11.59 17.17
N ALA A 158 23.69 11.60 17.14
CA ALA A 158 22.88 11.34 15.97
C ALA A 158 23.27 12.25 14.80
N ASN A 159 23.33 13.57 15.04
CA ASN A 159 23.57 14.54 13.99
C ASN A 159 25.02 14.48 13.46
N VAL A 160 26.01 14.25 14.33
CA VAL A 160 27.43 14.25 13.95
C VAL A 160 27.86 12.93 13.31
N TYR A 161 27.47 11.79 13.88
CA TYR A 161 27.99 10.47 13.48
C TYR A 161 27.01 9.66 12.63
N VAL A 162 25.70 9.73 12.92
CA VAL A 162 24.70 8.88 12.28
C VAL A 162 24.15 9.53 11.00
N MET A 163 23.62 10.76 11.10
CA MET A 163 22.95 11.43 9.98
C MET A 163 23.80 11.57 8.71
N PRO A 164 25.09 11.95 8.74
CA PRO A 164 25.88 12.11 7.53
C PRO A 164 26.13 10.80 6.79
N ARG A 165 26.22 9.68 7.53
CA ARG A 165 26.34 8.34 6.96
C ARG A 165 25.02 7.90 6.34
N LEU A 166 23.92 8.05 7.07
CA LEU A 166 22.59 7.76 6.52
C LEU A 166 22.35 8.57 5.24
N LYS A 167 22.66 9.90 5.23
CA LYS A 167 22.55 10.80 4.06
C LYS A 167 23.27 10.34 2.80
N ARG A 168 24.27 9.46 2.90
CA ARG A 168 25.03 8.95 1.75
C ARG A 168 24.44 7.68 1.15
N ILE A 169 23.48 7.05 1.83
CA ILE A 169 22.82 5.84 1.34
C ILE A 169 22.05 6.19 0.07
N ARG A 170 22.34 5.47 -1.02
CA ARG A 170 21.68 5.67 -2.31
C ARG A 170 20.19 5.37 -2.17
N GLY A 171 19.34 6.29 -2.63
CA GLY A 171 17.88 6.15 -2.58
C GLY A 171 17.25 6.59 -1.25
N MET A 172 18.05 7.02 -0.28
CA MET A 172 17.52 7.57 0.98
C MET A 172 17.17 9.06 0.79
N GLY A 173 16.06 9.50 1.40
CA GLY A 173 15.63 10.89 1.41
C GLY A 173 16.50 11.78 2.30
N LEU A 174 15.97 12.89 2.81
CA LEU A 174 16.67 13.64 3.85
C LEU A 174 16.24 13.08 5.22
N PRO A 175 17.14 12.47 6.01
CA PRO A 175 16.81 12.01 7.34
C PRO A 175 16.61 13.24 8.21
N ARG A 176 15.59 13.20 9.08
CA ARG A 176 15.18 14.33 9.90
C ARG A 176 15.07 13.89 11.34
N ASN A 177 15.71 14.62 12.25
CA ASN A 177 15.47 14.48 13.68
C ASN A 177 14.12 15.12 14.01
N LEU A 178 13.34 14.46 14.85
CA LEU A 178 12.06 15.01 15.30
C LEU A 178 12.27 16.21 16.21
N GLY A 179 13.11 16.03 17.23
CA GLY A 179 13.59 17.10 18.10
C GLY A 179 14.84 17.81 17.55
N ASN A 180 15.02 19.08 17.94
CA ASN A 180 16.18 19.87 17.51
C ASN A 180 17.02 20.33 18.71
N ARG A 181 17.58 19.35 19.43
CA ARG A 181 18.49 19.55 20.57
C ARG A 181 19.98 19.47 20.19
N ILE A 182 20.31 19.78 18.94
CA ILE A 182 21.72 19.85 18.51
C ILE A 182 22.43 20.95 19.29
N PHE A 183 23.75 20.86 19.43
CA PHE A 183 24.53 21.80 20.20
C PHE A 183 24.44 23.19 19.58
N ALA A 184 24.34 24.18 20.43
CA ALA A 184 24.52 25.57 20.10
C ALA A 184 25.39 26.22 21.18
N MET A 185 26.12 27.26 20.81
CA MET A 185 26.72 28.13 21.81
C MET A 185 25.60 28.99 22.37
N ARG A 186 25.28 28.85 23.65
CA ARG A 186 24.23 29.59 24.33
C ARG A 186 24.87 30.68 25.16
N VAL A 187 24.60 31.94 24.81
CA VAL A 187 25.00 33.11 25.56
C VAL A 187 23.76 33.62 26.32
N TRP A 188 23.74 33.32 27.62
CA TRP A 188 22.65 33.66 28.54
C TRP A 188 22.90 35.02 29.18
N LEU A 189 22.28 36.05 28.62
CA LEU A 189 22.40 37.43 29.08
C LEU A 189 21.76 37.64 30.45
N ASP A 190 22.41 38.46 31.27
CA ASP A 190 21.95 38.90 32.59
C ASP A 190 21.56 40.39 32.53
N PRO A 191 20.27 40.72 32.35
CA PRO A 191 19.82 42.10 32.15
C PRO A 191 20.16 43.05 33.30
N ASP A 192 20.21 42.55 34.54
CA ASP A 192 20.57 43.35 35.72
C ASP A 192 22.03 43.79 35.65
N ARG A 193 22.93 42.87 35.31
CA ARG A 193 24.35 43.19 35.12
C ARG A 193 24.58 44.06 33.90
N MET A 194 23.90 43.79 32.79
CA MET A 194 23.95 44.64 31.60
C MET A 194 23.54 46.08 31.91
N ARG A 195 22.50 46.28 32.71
CA ARG A 195 22.10 47.60 33.20
C ARG A 195 23.17 48.23 34.10
N ALA A 196 23.75 47.47 35.04
CA ALA A 196 24.77 47.98 35.95
C ALA A 196 26.04 48.47 35.22
N TYR A 197 26.45 47.78 34.16
CA TYR A 197 27.58 48.16 33.32
C TYR A 197 27.22 49.08 32.15
N ASN A 198 25.94 49.45 32.02
CA ASN A 198 25.37 50.14 30.87
C ASN A 198 25.87 49.54 29.55
N VAL A 199 25.48 48.29 29.28
CA VAL A 199 25.75 47.54 28.05
C VAL A 199 24.43 47.11 27.43
N SER A 200 24.29 47.28 26.12
CA SER A 200 23.10 46.85 25.37
C SER A 200 23.26 45.44 24.78
N SER A 201 22.15 44.77 24.46
CA SER A 201 22.18 43.47 23.78
C SER A 201 22.79 43.57 22.37
N GLU A 202 22.55 44.68 21.68
CA GLU A 202 23.10 44.97 20.35
C GLU A 202 24.64 45.11 20.38
N GLU A 203 25.19 45.80 21.38
CA GLU A 203 26.65 45.86 21.60
C GLU A 203 27.27 44.47 21.82
N ILE A 204 26.56 43.57 22.50
CA ILE A 204 27.04 42.19 22.72
C ILE A 204 27.05 41.42 21.40
N MET A 205 26.00 41.55 20.60
CA MET A 205 25.93 40.93 19.27
C MET A 205 27.07 41.43 18.37
N GLU A 206 27.30 42.75 18.32
CA GLU A 206 28.38 43.37 17.55
C GLU A 206 29.76 42.92 18.04
N ALA A 207 29.99 42.89 19.36
CA ALA A 207 31.26 42.43 19.94
C ALA A 207 31.56 40.95 19.61
N ILE A 208 30.54 40.09 19.63
CA ILE A 208 30.66 38.70 19.18
C ILE A 208 31.02 38.68 17.70
N ALA A 209 30.36 39.52 16.89
CA ALA A 209 30.55 39.54 15.45
C ALA A 209 31.95 40.00 15.02
N GLU A 210 32.52 40.99 15.72
CA GLU A 210 33.82 41.59 15.42
C GLU A 210 35.02 40.74 15.87
N GLN A 211 34.90 40.00 16.99
CA GLN A 211 36.02 39.25 17.55
C GLN A 211 36.09 37.80 17.08
N SER A 212 34.95 37.18 16.74
CA SER A 212 34.90 35.81 16.20
C SER A 212 34.93 35.80 14.67
N ILE A 213 36.04 36.25 14.08
CA ILE A 213 36.17 36.40 12.61
C ILE A 213 37.03 35.32 11.95
N ILE A 214 36.79 35.10 10.66
CA ILE A 214 37.68 34.30 9.80
C ILE A 214 38.73 35.25 9.21
N GLY A 215 39.91 35.29 9.82
CA GLY A 215 41.05 36.04 9.29
C GLY A 215 41.70 35.35 8.08
N SER A 216 41.96 36.11 7.02
CA SER A 216 42.67 35.64 5.82
C SER A 216 44.01 36.38 5.63
N PRO A 217 45.03 36.15 6.49
CA PRO A 217 46.24 36.96 6.53
C PRO A 217 47.23 36.73 5.37
N GLY A 218 46.99 35.73 4.51
CA GLY A 218 47.76 35.52 3.27
C GLY A 218 49.05 34.72 3.43
N ARG A 219 50.02 34.94 2.54
CA ARG A 219 51.30 34.20 2.47
C ARG A 219 52.48 35.17 2.39
N LEU A 220 53.58 34.83 3.03
CA LEU A 220 54.84 35.58 2.98
C LEU A 220 55.90 34.80 2.18
N GLY A 221 56.84 35.53 1.57
CA GLY A 221 57.97 34.91 0.87
C GLY A 221 57.65 34.40 -0.55
N GLN A 222 56.60 34.93 -1.19
CA GLN A 222 56.31 34.62 -2.58
C GLN A 222 57.36 35.24 -3.52
N ALA A 223 57.95 34.42 -4.39
CA ALA A 223 58.87 34.90 -5.42
C ALA A 223 58.08 35.71 -6.46
N THR A 224 58.36 37.00 -6.57
CA THR A 224 57.68 37.92 -7.50
C THR A 224 58.29 37.93 -8.91
N GLY A 225 59.17 36.96 -9.21
CA GLY A 225 59.98 36.93 -10.43
C GLY A 225 61.13 37.95 -10.46
N LYS A 226 61.15 38.94 -9.56
CA LYS A 226 62.24 39.95 -9.44
C LYS A 226 63.25 39.63 -8.35
N THR A 227 62.83 38.94 -7.29
CA THR A 227 63.70 38.48 -6.20
C THR A 227 63.35 37.04 -5.85
N SER A 228 64.36 36.18 -5.78
CA SER A 228 64.19 34.79 -5.34
C SER A 228 64.05 34.76 -3.83
N GLN A 229 63.03 34.07 -3.34
CA GLN A 229 62.82 33.80 -1.92
C GLN A 229 63.01 32.31 -1.68
N SER A 230 63.73 31.95 -0.61
CA SER A 230 64.09 30.55 -0.33
C SER A 230 63.00 29.75 0.37
N LYS A 231 62.04 30.43 1.00
CA LYS A 231 60.91 29.81 1.71
C LYS A 231 59.66 30.68 1.57
N GLU A 232 58.52 30.00 1.49
CA GLU A 232 57.21 30.60 1.56
C GLU A 232 56.53 30.16 2.86
N TYR A 233 55.90 31.10 3.57
CA TYR A 233 55.17 30.85 4.81
C TYR A 233 53.70 31.19 4.61
N VAL A 234 52.80 30.30 5.02
CA VAL A 234 51.36 30.59 5.06
C VAL A 234 51.03 31.19 6.43
N LEU A 235 50.45 32.39 6.44
CA LEU A 235 49.95 32.99 7.68
C LEU A 235 48.59 32.36 8.00
N THR A 236 48.39 31.95 9.24
CA THR A 236 47.12 31.39 9.73
C THR A 236 46.61 32.27 10.88
N TYR A 237 45.30 32.44 10.94
CA TYR A 237 44.60 33.10 12.05
C TYR A 237 43.72 32.06 12.75
N VAL A 238 43.49 32.24 14.06
CA VAL A 238 42.77 31.26 14.90
C VAL A 238 41.36 30.97 14.37
N GLY A 239 40.75 31.92 13.66
CA GLY A 239 39.44 31.78 13.04
C GLY A 239 38.30 32.01 14.04
N ARG A 240 37.10 31.51 13.71
CA ARG A 240 35.93 31.61 14.60
C ARG A 240 36.14 30.80 15.87
N TYR A 241 35.66 31.32 16.99
CA TYR A 241 35.70 30.63 18.27
C TYR A 241 34.79 29.40 18.26
N ASN A 242 35.15 28.35 19.00
CA ASN A 242 34.37 27.11 19.07
C ASN A 242 34.30 26.47 20.46
N LYS A 243 34.87 27.13 21.48
CA LYS A 243 34.79 26.76 22.90
C LYS A 243 34.08 27.84 23.72
N PRO A 244 33.28 27.49 24.74
CA PRO A 244 32.62 28.47 25.61
C PRO A 244 33.59 29.49 26.20
N ASP A 245 34.74 29.04 26.74
CA ASP A 245 35.77 29.90 27.33
C ASP A 245 36.26 31.02 26.38
N GLN A 246 36.24 30.79 25.07
CA GLN A 246 36.67 31.81 24.11
C GLN A 246 35.63 32.92 23.98
N TYR A 247 34.35 32.56 24.00
CA TYR A 247 33.24 33.51 23.98
C TYR A 247 33.14 34.28 25.30
N GLU A 248 33.34 33.62 26.44
CA GLU A 248 33.38 34.27 27.77
C GLU A 248 34.41 35.41 27.85
N ASN A 249 35.51 35.27 27.11
CA ASN A 249 36.62 36.21 27.08
C ASN A 249 36.48 37.32 26.03
N ILE A 250 35.36 37.38 25.30
CA ILE A 250 35.06 38.48 24.38
C ILE A 250 35.01 39.79 25.15
N ILE A 251 35.71 40.80 24.63
CA ILE A 251 35.81 42.11 25.25
C ILE A 251 34.62 42.96 24.80
N LEU A 252 33.81 43.45 25.73
CA LEU A 252 32.66 44.31 25.45
C LEU A 252 33.05 45.79 25.48
N ARG A 253 33.86 46.18 26.47
CA ARG A 253 34.36 47.56 26.62
C ARG A 253 35.70 47.56 27.33
N ALA A 254 36.57 48.48 26.98
CA ALA A 254 37.83 48.74 27.68
C ALA A 254 37.83 50.17 28.22
N SER A 255 38.05 50.33 29.52
CA SER A 255 38.25 51.63 30.15
C SER A 255 39.66 52.16 29.86
N PRO A 256 39.86 53.48 29.72
CA PRO A 256 41.20 54.08 29.63
C PRO A 256 42.12 53.73 30.81
N ASP A 257 41.56 53.37 31.97
CA ASP A 257 42.28 52.97 33.18
C ASP A 257 42.77 51.50 33.14
N GLY A 258 42.47 50.76 32.07
CA GLY A 258 42.90 49.38 31.87
C GLY A 258 41.91 48.31 32.34
N GLU A 259 40.75 48.70 32.87
CA GLU A 259 39.65 47.76 33.19
C GLU A 259 39.00 47.25 31.90
N ILE A 260 38.84 45.92 31.78
CA ILE A 260 38.28 45.27 30.60
C ILE A 260 37.00 44.55 31.03
N LEU A 261 35.86 45.02 30.52
CA LEU A 261 34.57 44.35 30.68
C LEU A 261 34.46 43.21 29.67
N ARG A 262 34.23 41.99 30.15
CA ARG A 262 34.12 40.78 29.33
C ARG A 262 32.70 40.25 29.28
N LEU A 263 32.43 39.39 28.31
CA LEU A 263 31.12 38.75 28.17
C LEU A 263 30.72 37.96 29.43
N ARG A 264 31.65 37.23 30.05
CA ARG A 264 31.40 36.50 31.32
C ARG A 264 30.91 37.36 32.48
N ASP A 265 31.17 38.67 32.43
CA ASP A 265 30.76 39.58 33.49
C ASP A 265 29.26 39.90 33.39
N VAL A 266 28.67 39.81 32.18
CA VAL A 266 27.26 40.15 31.90
C VAL A 266 26.43 39.00 31.33
N ALA A 267 27.04 37.85 31.06
CA ALA A 267 26.37 36.67 30.51
C ALA A 267 27.06 35.37 30.92
N GLU A 268 26.32 34.27 30.94
CA GLU A 268 26.86 32.92 31.07
C GLU A 268 26.92 32.27 29.69
N VAL A 269 28.03 31.58 29.39
CA VAL A 269 28.21 30.95 28.08
C VAL A 269 28.36 29.45 28.26
N GLU A 270 27.51 28.68 27.60
CA GLU A 270 27.58 27.22 27.64
C GLU A 270 27.36 26.58 26.26
N LEU A 271 27.75 25.31 26.15
CA LEU A 271 27.38 24.48 25.01
C LEU A 271 26.07 23.75 25.36
N GLY A 272 24.94 24.40 25.08
CA GLY A 272 23.60 23.87 25.34
C GLY A 272 22.92 23.35 24.07
N PRO A 273 21.67 22.87 24.16
CA PRO A 273 20.87 22.54 22.98
C PRO A 273 20.37 23.81 22.28
N GLN A 274 20.15 23.72 20.97
CA GLN A 274 19.66 24.81 20.14
C GLN A 274 18.21 25.18 20.48
N PHE A 275 17.33 24.18 20.57
CA PHE A 275 15.94 24.31 20.96
C PHE A 275 15.59 23.33 22.10
N PHE A 276 14.48 23.63 22.78
CA PHE A 276 13.93 22.86 23.90
C PHE A 276 12.46 22.47 23.63
N ASP A 277 12.12 22.24 22.36
CA ASP A 277 10.74 22.15 21.87
C ASP A 277 10.14 20.74 21.97
N ILE A 278 10.97 19.70 22.01
CA ILE A 278 10.55 18.30 22.01
C ILE A 278 11.33 17.50 23.06
N TYR A 279 10.63 16.62 23.80
CA TYR A 279 11.24 15.50 24.53
C TYR A 279 10.98 14.21 23.77
N SER A 280 11.98 13.34 23.74
CA SER A 280 11.93 12.07 23.03
C SER A 280 12.48 10.98 23.94
N ASP A 281 11.66 9.98 24.19
CA ASP A 281 11.95 8.91 25.13
C ASP A 281 11.48 7.57 24.54
N ILE A 282 12.15 6.48 24.88
CA ILE A 282 11.74 5.13 24.52
C ILE A 282 11.78 4.23 25.75
N ASN A 283 10.66 3.59 26.07
CA ASN A 283 10.53 2.73 27.24
C ASN A 283 11.02 3.38 28.56
N GLY A 284 10.93 4.71 28.68
CA GLY A 284 11.37 5.50 29.84
C GLY A 284 12.83 5.93 29.81
N TYR A 285 13.58 5.56 28.77
CA TYR A 285 14.96 6.00 28.55
C TYR A 285 15.03 7.19 27.59
N PRO A 286 15.94 8.15 27.81
CA PRO A 286 16.12 9.28 26.90
C PRO A 286 16.53 8.79 25.52
N ALA A 287 15.91 9.36 24.48
CA ALA A 287 16.13 8.97 23.10
C ALA A 287 16.28 10.17 22.16
N ALA A 288 16.92 9.93 21.01
CA ALA A 288 16.86 10.79 19.84
C ALA A 288 16.15 10.06 18.71
N SER A 289 14.91 10.45 18.42
CA SER A 289 14.12 9.91 17.32
C SER A 289 14.47 10.53 15.97
N ILE A 290 14.82 9.68 15.01
CA ILE A 290 15.17 10.01 13.63
C ILE A 290 14.11 9.41 12.70
N ILE A 291 13.50 10.27 11.88
CA ILE A 291 12.61 9.84 10.80
C ILE A 291 13.44 9.64 9.53
N LEU A 292 13.24 8.49 8.92
CA LEU A 292 13.81 8.12 7.63
C LEU A 292 12.68 8.02 6.60
N LYS A 293 12.81 8.78 5.51
CA LYS A 293 11.94 8.71 4.33
C LYS A 293 12.80 8.29 3.14
N GLN A 294 12.21 7.61 2.17
CA GLN A 294 12.90 7.22 0.94
C GLN A 294 12.90 8.37 -0.08
N ALA A 295 13.88 8.37 -0.98
CA ALA A 295 13.86 9.27 -2.13
C ALA A 295 12.84 8.77 -3.19
N PRO A 296 12.18 9.67 -3.93
CA PRO A 296 11.28 9.27 -5.01
C PRO A 296 11.98 8.36 -6.04
N GLY A 297 11.33 7.26 -6.42
CA GLY A 297 11.85 6.30 -7.41
C GLY A 297 12.91 5.33 -6.90
N SER A 298 13.19 5.30 -5.60
CA SER A 298 14.07 4.31 -4.97
C SER A 298 13.33 3.03 -4.55
N ASN A 299 14.08 1.95 -4.29
CA ASN A 299 13.55 0.68 -3.79
C ASN A 299 13.59 0.66 -2.25
N ALA A 300 12.41 0.68 -1.62
CA ALA A 300 12.26 0.70 -0.17
C ALA A 300 13.03 -0.45 0.52
N ALA A 301 12.93 -1.68 0.01
CA ALA A 301 13.54 -2.86 0.61
C ALA A 301 15.09 -2.78 0.59
N GLU A 302 15.67 -2.31 -0.52
CA GLU A 302 17.13 -2.10 -0.63
C GLU A 302 17.60 -1.00 0.32
N VAL A 303 16.87 0.12 0.38
CA VAL A 303 17.21 1.24 1.25
C VAL A 303 17.12 0.85 2.72
N ILE A 304 16.07 0.11 3.13
CA ILE A 304 15.94 -0.41 4.50
C ILE A 304 17.10 -1.35 4.85
N LYS A 305 17.43 -2.28 3.96
CA LYS A 305 18.56 -3.20 4.17
C LYS A 305 19.89 -2.45 4.32
N ALA A 306 20.11 -1.44 3.48
CA ALA A 306 21.31 -0.60 3.55
C ALA A 306 21.36 0.21 4.85
N ILE A 307 20.24 0.77 5.29
CA ILE A 307 20.16 1.50 6.56
C ILE A 307 20.43 0.58 7.75
N LYS A 308 19.79 -0.60 7.82
CA LYS A 308 20.02 -1.59 8.89
C LYS A 308 21.50 -2.00 8.97
N ALA A 309 22.12 -2.26 7.81
CA ALA A 309 23.54 -2.60 7.74
C ALA A 309 24.45 -1.44 8.20
N GLU A 310 24.15 -0.20 7.77
CA GLU A 310 24.93 0.97 8.18
C GLU A 310 24.75 1.29 9.67
N LEU A 311 23.55 1.15 10.23
CA LEU A 311 23.30 1.34 11.66
C LEU A 311 24.07 0.32 12.51
N GLU A 312 24.10 -0.94 12.10
CA GLU A 312 24.89 -1.97 12.79
C GLU A 312 26.38 -1.67 12.72
N GLN A 313 26.87 -1.24 11.56
CA GLN A 313 28.26 -0.82 11.41
C GLN A 313 28.61 0.40 12.28
N ILE A 314 27.72 1.41 12.37
CA ILE A 314 27.93 2.56 13.25
C ILE A 314 27.91 2.14 14.72
N LYS A 315 27.03 1.20 15.09
CA LYS A 315 26.96 0.65 16.44
C LYS A 315 28.28 0.00 16.85
N GLU A 316 28.85 -0.84 15.99
CA GLU A 316 30.15 -1.49 16.25
C GLU A 316 31.32 -0.49 16.32
N GLU A 317 31.32 0.55 15.49
CA GLU A 317 32.45 1.47 15.35
C GLU A 317 32.44 2.65 16.33
N SER A 318 31.25 3.20 16.64
CA SER A 318 31.12 4.56 17.21
C SER A 318 30.24 4.65 18.47
N PHE A 319 29.41 3.66 18.78
CA PHE A 319 28.48 3.78 19.92
C PHE A 319 29.25 3.71 21.26
N PRO A 320 29.05 4.69 22.17
CA PRO A 320 29.57 4.61 23.52
C PRO A 320 28.94 3.45 24.33
N PRO A 321 29.61 2.96 25.38
CA PRO A 321 29.02 1.97 26.29
C PRO A 321 27.68 2.47 26.86
N GLY A 322 26.64 1.63 26.81
CA GLY A 322 25.30 1.95 27.32
C GLY A 322 24.36 2.61 26.29
N MET A 323 24.86 2.99 25.12
CA MET A 323 24.04 3.50 24.00
C MET A 323 23.64 2.36 23.06
N ASP A 324 22.38 2.33 22.65
CA ASP A 324 21.87 1.41 21.63
C ASP A 324 20.82 2.10 20.75
N TYR A 325 20.34 1.39 19.72
CA TYR A 325 19.29 1.86 18.85
C TYR A 325 18.14 0.87 18.80
N GLU A 326 16.92 1.39 18.65
CA GLU A 326 15.72 0.59 18.41
C GLU A 326 14.96 1.13 17.20
N LEU A 327 14.44 0.22 16.38
CA LEU A 327 13.56 0.56 15.26
C LEU A 327 12.12 0.64 15.74
N ALA A 328 11.67 1.84 16.07
CA ALA A 328 10.33 2.09 16.57
C ALA A 328 9.25 2.03 15.49
N TYR A 329 9.62 2.06 14.22
CA TYR A 329 8.72 1.82 13.10
C TYR A 329 9.55 1.29 11.95
N ASP A 330 9.10 0.22 11.32
CA ASP A 330 9.76 -0.38 10.17
C ASP A 330 8.72 -0.98 9.23
N VAL A 331 8.53 -0.33 8.08
CA VAL A 331 7.58 -0.79 7.05
C VAL A 331 7.96 -2.16 6.49
N SER A 332 9.24 -2.57 6.57
CA SER A 332 9.67 -3.89 6.09
C SER A 332 9.06 -5.02 6.91
N LYS A 333 8.84 -4.86 8.22
CA LYS A 333 8.24 -5.93 9.06
C LYS A 333 6.86 -6.33 8.55
N PHE A 334 6.00 -5.35 8.26
CA PHE A 334 4.69 -5.61 7.69
C PHE A 334 4.78 -6.15 6.26
N LEU A 335 5.66 -5.57 5.44
CA LEU A 335 5.84 -5.99 4.05
C LEU A 335 6.33 -7.43 3.93
N ASP A 336 7.38 -7.78 4.67
CA ASP A 336 8.01 -9.10 4.68
C ASP A 336 7.03 -10.15 5.20
N ALA A 337 6.32 -9.86 6.31
CA ALA A 337 5.27 -10.74 6.84
C ALA A 337 4.09 -10.92 5.86
N SER A 338 3.69 -9.85 5.16
CA SER A 338 2.62 -9.92 4.16
C SER A 338 3.06 -10.72 2.93
N ILE A 339 4.28 -10.52 2.43
CA ILE A 339 4.83 -11.29 1.30
C ILE A 339 4.97 -12.76 1.68
N GLU A 340 5.55 -13.07 2.85
CA GLU A 340 5.67 -14.44 3.35
C GLU A 340 4.30 -15.10 3.45
N LYS A 341 3.31 -14.41 4.03
CA LYS A 341 1.95 -14.94 4.12
C LYS A 341 1.33 -15.19 2.76
N VAL A 342 1.51 -14.27 1.80
CA VAL A 342 0.96 -14.45 0.45
C VAL A 342 1.68 -15.57 -0.30
N VAL A 343 2.99 -15.74 -0.14
CA VAL A 343 3.74 -16.88 -0.70
C VAL A 343 3.28 -18.20 -0.08
N HIS A 344 3.05 -18.25 1.23
CA HIS A 344 2.48 -19.42 1.89
C HIS A 344 1.09 -19.76 1.32
N THR A 345 0.25 -18.73 1.17
CA THR A 345 -1.08 -18.82 0.56
C THR A 345 -1.01 -19.29 -0.90
N LEU A 346 0.00 -18.84 -1.66
CA LEU A 346 0.26 -19.26 -3.04
C LEU A 346 0.58 -20.77 -3.10
N VAL A 347 1.41 -21.26 -2.19
CA VAL A 347 1.77 -22.68 -2.10
C VAL A 347 0.56 -23.53 -1.68
N GLU A 348 -0.21 -23.09 -0.68
CA GLU A 348 -1.46 -23.75 -0.26
C GLU A 348 -2.46 -23.81 -1.41
N ALA A 349 -2.68 -22.69 -2.11
CA ALA A 349 -3.57 -22.60 -3.26
C ALA A 349 -3.13 -23.56 -4.37
N PHE A 350 -1.82 -23.60 -4.67
CA PHE A 350 -1.26 -24.52 -5.66
C PHE A 350 -1.51 -25.99 -5.29
N ILE A 351 -1.25 -26.37 -4.03
CA ILE A 351 -1.49 -27.75 -3.55
C ILE A 351 -2.98 -28.10 -3.64
N LEU A 352 -3.87 -27.21 -3.20
CA LEU A 352 -5.31 -27.41 -3.25
C LEU A 352 -5.83 -27.55 -4.68
N VAL A 353 -5.35 -26.70 -5.60
CA VAL A 353 -5.69 -26.76 -7.03
C VAL A 353 -5.22 -28.09 -7.62
N SER A 354 -3.96 -28.50 -7.39
CA SER A 354 -3.45 -29.79 -7.85
C SER A 354 -4.24 -30.97 -7.28
N LEU A 355 -4.70 -30.89 -6.03
CA LEU A 355 -5.52 -31.93 -5.40
C LEU A 355 -6.92 -32.02 -6.03
N VAL A 356 -7.56 -30.89 -6.33
CA VAL A 356 -8.85 -30.88 -7.04
C VAL A 356 -8.68 -31.42 -8.46
N VAL A 357 -7.63 -31.00 -9.18
CA VAL A 357 -7.32 -31.52 -10.51
C VAL A 357 -7.11 -33.04 -10.48
N TYR A 358 -6.39 -33.55 -9.47
CA TYR A 358 -6.20 -34.97 -9.26
C TYR A 358 -7.52 -35.71 -9.01
N MET A 359 -8.40 -35.13 -8.20
CA MET A 359 -9.71 -35.71 -7.90
C MET A 359 -10.58 -35.89 -9.15
N PHE A 360 -10.47 -35.01 -10.14
CA PHE A 360 -11.21 -35.09 -11.40
C PHE A 360 -10.53 -35.97 -12.47
N LEU A 361 -9.19 -35.91 -12.61
CA LEU A 361 -8.46 -36.67 -13.64
C LEU A 361 -8.13 -38.10 -13.22
N GLY A 362 -7.99 -38.35 -11.93
CA GLY A 362 -7.85 -39.70 -11.39
C GLY A 362 -6.50 -40.40 -11.58
N ASP A 363 -5.55 -39.77 -12.29
CA ASP A 363 -4.19 -40.27 -12.48
C ASP A 363 -3.18 -39.16 -12.15
N LEU A 364 -2.16 -39.51 -11.37
CA LEU A 364 -1.07 -38.63 -10.96
C LEU A 364 -0.28 -38.11 -12.16
N ARG A 365 -0.16 -38.92 -13.23
CA ARG A 365 0.50 -38.55 -14.49
C ARG A 365 -0.24 -37.46 -15.24
N SER A 366 -1.57 -37.60 -15.35
CA SER A 366 -2.44 -36.64 -16.02
C SER A 366 -2.47 -35.31 -15.25
N THR A 367 -2.49 -35.40 -13.91
CA THR A 367 -2.47 -34.23 -13.01
C THR A 367 -1.16 -33.47 -13.07
N LEU A 368 -0.03 -34.16 -13.26
CA LEU A 368 1.28 -33.53 -13.35
C LEU A 368 1.37 -32.56 -14.53
N ILE A 369 0.63 -32.81 -15.63
CA ILE A 369 0.71 -31.99 -16.83
C ILE A 369 0.18 -30.56 -16.58
N PRO A 370 -1.07 -30.32 -16.10
CA PRO A 370 -1.52 -28.98 -15.73
C PRO A 370 -0.73 -28.39 -14.57
N THR A 371 -0.28 -29.24 -13.62
CA THR A 371 0.50 -28.79 -12.45
C THR A 371 1.85 -28.19 -12.87
N LEU A 372 2.50 -28.72 -13.91
CA LEU A 372 3.75 -28.17 -14.45
C LEU A 372 3.56 -26.90 -15.28
N ALA A 373 2.35 -26.66 -15.82
CA ALA A 373 2.07 -25.44 -16.57
C ALA A 373 2.06 -24.20 -15.67
N VAL A 374 1.58 -24.33 -14.43
CA VAL A 374 1.43 -23.21 -13.48
C VAL A 374 2.75 -22.49 -13.18
N PRO A 375 3.84 -23.17 -12.74
CA PRO A 375 5.09 -22.48 -12.46
C PRO A 375 5.67 -21.78 -13.69
N VAL A 376 5.54 -22.38 -14.89
CA VAL A 376 6.09 -21.81 -16.13
C VAL A 376 5.43 -20.47 -16.45
N SER A 377 4.10 -20.40 -16.39
CA SER A 377 3.35 -19.18 -16.71
C SER A 377 3.44 -18.14 -15.60
N LEU A 378 3.38 -18.56 -14.33
CA LEU A 378 3.50 -17.64 -13.20
C LEU A 378 4.91 -17.03 -13.09
N ILE A 379 5.96 -17.85 -13.07
CA ILE A 379 7.32 -17.33 -12.98
C ILE A 379 7.65 -16.49 -14.21
N GLY A 380 7.24 -16.92 -15.41
CA GLY A 380 7.39 -16.15 -16.64
C GLY A 380 6.67 -14.79 -16.62
N THR A 381 5.65 -14.61 -15.78
CA THR A 381 4.94 -13.33 -15.64
C THR A 381 5.86 -12.25 -15.07
N PHE A 382 6.77 -12.57 -14.15
CA PHE A 382 7.73 -11.60 -13.59
C PHE A 382 8.64 -10.99 -14.65
N PHE A 383 9.00 -11.73 -15.70
CA PHE A 383 9.73 -11.17 -16.83
C PHE A 383 8.94 -10.06 -17.54
N VAL A 384 7.62 -10.27 -17.73
CA VAL A 384 6.76 -9.25 -18.34
C VAL A 384 6.57 -8.05 -17.43
N LEU A 385 6.42 -8.27 -16.12
CA LEU A 385 6.37 -7.19 -15.13
C LEU A 385 7.63 -6.32 -15.18
N GLN A 386 8.80 -6.94 -15.35
CA GLN A 386 10.08 -6.25 -15.50
C GLN A 386 10.12 -5.39 -16.77
N LEU A 387 9.68 -5.94 -17.91
CA LEU A 387 9.63 -5.20 -19.18
C LEU A 387 8.72 -3.97 -19.13
N LEU A 388 7.67 -4.04 -18.30
CA LEU A 388 6.70 -2.95 -18.13
C LEU A 388 7.02 -2.00 -16.96
N GLY A 389 8.16 -2.22 -16.27
CA GLY A 389 8.62 -1.35 -15.18
C GLY A 389 7.72 -1.39 -13.94
N LEU A 390 7.07 -2.52 -13.68
CA LEU A 390 6.22 -2.72 -12.49
C LEU A 390 7.07 -3.21 -11.30
N SER A 391 6.45 -3.32 -10.12
CA SER A 391 7.11 -3.77 -8.88
C SER A 391 6.43 -5.02 -8.33
N ILE A 392 7.16 -5.81 -7.55
CA ILE A 392 6.57 -6.86 -6.72
C ILE A 392 5.90 -6.17 -5.53
N ASN A 393 4.59 -6.29 -5.46
CA ASN A 393 3.76 -5.71 -4.41
C ASN A 393 2.54 -6.59 -4.11
N LEU A 394 1.80 -6.27 -3.05
CA LEU A 394 0.66 -7.08 -2.60
C LEU A 394 -0.38 -7.29 -3.70
N ILE A 395 -0.65 -6.28 -4.53
CA ILE A 395 -1.62 -6.36 -5.64
C ILE A 395 -1.16 -7.35 -6.71
N THR A 396 0.12 -7.27 -7.10
CA THR A 396 0.69 -8.20 -8.08
C THR A 396 0.74 -9.62 -7.52
N LEU A 397 1.07 -9.80 -6.24
CA LEU A 397 1.08 -11.13 -5.62
C LEU A 397 -0.33 -11.71 -5.47
N PHE A 398 -1.33 -10.89 -5.12
CA PHE A 398 -2.73 -11.32 -5.15
C PHE A 398 -3.14 -11.76 -6.55
N ALA A 399 -2.86 -10.95 -7.57
CA ALA A 399 -3.10 -11.33 -8.96
C ALA A 399 -2.46 -12.69 -9.30
N MET A 400 -1.25 -12.97 -8.81
CA MET A 400 -0.57 -14.25 -9.02
C MET A 400 -1.25 -15.43 -8.32
N VAL A 401 -1.73 -15.26 -7.08
CA VAL A 401 -2.48 -16.33 -6.39
C VAL A 401 -3.80 -16.60 -7.11
N LEU A 402 -4.52 -15.55 -7.50
CA LEU A 402 -5.75 -15.67 -8.27
C LEU A 402 -5.49 -16.31 -9.64
N ALA A 403 -4.35 -16.00 -10.27
CA ALA A 403 -3.96 -16.56 -11.55
C ALA A 403 -3.72 -18.07 -11.49
N ILE A 404 -3.35 -18.69 -10.35
CA ILE A 404 -3.14 -20.16 -10.27
C ILE A 404 -4.36 -20.91 -10.82
N GLY A 405 -5.55 -20.57 -10.32
CA GLY A 405 -6.79 -21.22 -10.73
C GLY A 405 -7.16 -20.96 -12.19
N VAL A 406 -6.74 -19.83 -12.75
CA VAL A 406 -7.01 -19.45 -14.15
C VAL A 406 -5.98 -20.06 -15.12
N VAL A 407 -4.72 -20.14 -14.71
CA VAL A 407 -3.59 -20.63 -15.52
C VAL A 407 -3.68 -22.15 -15.73
N VAL A 408 -4.22 -22.90 -14.77
CA VAL A 408 -4.44 -24.35 -14.98
C VAL A 408 -5.51 -24.64 -16.00
N ASP A 409 -6.42 -23.70 -16.27
CA ASP A 409 -7.67 -23.97 -16.98
C ASP A 409 -7.45 -24.50 -18.40
N ASP A 410 -6.65 -23.80 -19.20
CA ASP A 410 -6.41 -24.21 -20.59
C ASP A 410 -5.67 -25.54 -20.65
N ALA A 411 -4.73 -25.77 -19.72
CA ALA A 411 -4.01 -27.03 -19.63
C ALA A 411 -4.94 -28.18 -19.23
N ILE A 412 -5.88 -27.96 -18.30
CA ILE A 412 -6.93 -28.92 -17.93
C ILE A 412 -7.81 -29.25 -19.13
N VAL A 413 -8.27 -28.24 -19.87
CA VAL A 413 -9.14 -28.43 -21.05
C VAL A 413 -8.45 -29.29 -22.11
N VAL A 414 -7.17 -29.06 -22.37
CA VAL A 414 -6.38 -29.89 -23.30
C VAL A 414 -6.26 -31.33 -22.79
N VAL A 415 -5.89 -31.53 -21.53
CA VAL A 415 -5.68 -32.87 -20.95
C VAL A 415 -6.98 -33.68 -20.93
N GLU A 416 -8.09 -33.08 -20.50
CA GLU A 416 -9.40 -33.74 -20.46
C GLU A 416 -9.89 -34.08 -21.87
N ALA A 417 -9.69 -33.19 -22.84
CA ALA A 417 -10.05 -33.49 -24.23
C ALA A 417 -9.23 -34.65 -24.82
N VAL A 418 -7.93 -34.74 -24.49
CA VAL A 418 -7.09 -35.88 -24.89
C VAL A 418 -7.59 -37.17 -24.25
N HIS A 419 -7.95 -37.13 -22.96
CA HIS A 419 -8.54 -38.29 -22.28
C HIS A 419 -9.87 -38.73 -22.88
N ALA A 420 -10.77 -37.78 -23.16
CA ALA A 420 -12.05 -38.06 -23.80
C ALA A 420 -11.87 -38.74 -25.17
N LYS A 421 -10.95 -38.26 -26.01
CA LYS A 421 -10.65 -38.87 -27.32
C LYS A 421 -9.97 -40.23 -27.19
N MET A 422 -9.08 -40.40 -26.22
CA MET A 422 -8.47 -41.71 -25.95
C MET A 422 -9.51 -42.73 -25.51
N ALA A 423 -10.50 -42.33 -24.71
CA ALA A 423 -11.58 -43.20 -24.25
C ALA A 423 -12.60 -43.53 -25.36
N GLU A 424 -13.03 -42.54 -26.15
CA GLU A 424 -14.02 -42.76 -27.22
C GLU A 424 -13.43 -43.53 -28.41
N LYS A 425 -12.26 -43.10 -28.91
CA LYS A 425 -11.69 -43.60 -30.17
C LYS A 425 -10.56 -44.60 -29.99
N HIS A 426 -10.16 -44.92 -28.75
CA HIS A 426 -9.11 -45.89 -28.43
C HIS A 426 -7.77 -45.60 -29.14
N LEU A 427 -7.44 -44.31 -29.30
CA LEU A 427 -6.24 -43.85 -29.99
C LEU A 427 -5.01 -43.85 -29.06
N PRO A 428 -3.79 -44.06 -29.60
CA PRO A 428 -2.57 -43.85 -28.81
C PRO A 428 -2.41 -42.35 -28.45
N PRO A 429 -1.76 -42.02 -27.31
CA PRO A 429 -1.66 -40.65 -26.79
C PRO A 429 -1.20 -39.60 -27.81
N TYR A 430 -0.22 -39.95 -28.64
CA TYR A 430 0.29 -39.05 -29.69
C TYR A 430 -0.77 -38.69 -30.73
N ARG A 431 -1.53 -39.68 -31.24
CA ARG A 431 -2.59 -39.42 -32.24
C ARG A 431 -3.79 -38.70 -31.63
N ALA A 432 -4.18 -39.09 -30.42
CA ALA A 432 -5.24 -38.41 -29.69
C ALA A 432 -4.91 -36.92 -29.46
N THR A 433 -3.68 -36.62 -29.05
CA THR A 433 -3.21 -35.24 -28.85
C THR A 433 -3.19 -34.44 -30.16
N MET A 434 -2.79 -35.07 -31.27
CA MET A 434 -2.77 -34.41 -32.58
C MET A 434 -4.17 -34.03 -33.06
N GLU A 435 -5.15 -34.91 -32.85
CA GLU A 435 -6.56 -34.63 -33.19
C GLU A 435 -7.14 -33.52 -32.30
N VAL A 436 -6.90 -33.59 -30.99
CA VAL A 436 -7.35 -32.55 -30.04
C VAL A 436 -6.75 -31.18 -30.34
N LEU A 437 -5.47 -31.11 -30.72
CA LEU A 437 -4.85 -29.84 -31.11
C LEU A 437 -5.49 -29.24 -32.36
N HIS A 438 -5.98 -30.06 -33.29
CA HIS A 438 -6.73 -29.58 -34.45
C HIS A 438 -8.10 -29.02 -34.05
N GLU A 439 -8.79 -29.66 -33.11
CA GLU A 439 -10.16 -29.30 -32.71
C GLU A 439 -10.24 -28.16 -31.68
N ILE A 440 -9.27 -28.02 -30.77
CA ILE A 440 -9.41 -27.15 -29.58
C ILE A 440 -8.45 -25.96 -29.59
N SER A 441 -7.45 -25.93 -30.48
CA SER A 441 -6.47 -24.83 -30.51
C SER A 441 -7.12 -23.46 -30.73
N GLY A 442 -8.13 -23.36 -31.59
CA GLY A 442 -8.89 -22.14 -31.79
C GLY A 442 -9.67 -21.71 -30.54
N ALA A 443 -10.34 -22.65 -29.88
CA ALA A 443 -11.09 -22.38 -28.64
C ALA A 443 -10.17 -21.88 -27.51
N ILE A 444 -8.96 -22.45 -27.35
CA ILE A 444 -7.98 -21.98 -26.34
C ILE A 444 -7.54 -20.55 -26.61
N ILE A 445 -7.23 -20.21 -27.86
CA ILE A 445 -6.85 -18.83 -28.24
C ILE A 445 -8.00 -17.88 -27.93
N ALA A 446 -9.22 -18.26 -28.24
CA ALA A 446 -10.39 -17.43 -28.03
C ALA A 446 -10.70 -17.23 -26.54
N ILE A 447 -10.61 -18.29 -25.73
CA ILE A 447 -10.71 -18.21 -24.26
C ILE A 447 -9.61 -17.27 -23.72
N THR A 448 -8.36 -17.45 -24.15
CA THR A 448 -7.23 -16.61 -23.74
C THR A 448 -7.49 -15.14 -24.08
N LEU A 449 -7.99 -14.85 -25.29
CA LEU A 449 -8.29 -13.51 -25.76
C LEU A 449 -9.41 -12.85 -24.94
N VAL A 450 -10.51 -13.56 -24.68
CA VAL A 450 -11.62 -13.04 -23.89
C VAL A 450 -11.20 -12.79 -22.45
N MET A 451 -10.49 -13.73 -21.84
CA MET A 451 -9.96 -13.58 -20.48
C MET A 451 -8.99 -12.40 -20.38
N THR A 452 -8.18 -12.17 -21.40
CA THR A 452 -7.28 -11.01 -21.48
C THR A 452 -8.06 -9.71 -21.70
N ALA A 453 -9.11 -9.72 -22.53
CA ALA A 453 -9.94 -8.55 -22.86
C ALA A 453 -10.69 -7.96 -21.66
N VAL A 454 -10.88 -8.75 -20.61
CA VAL A 454 -11.44 -8.28 -19.33
C VAL A 454 -10.49 -7.31 -18.64
N PHE A 455 -9.18 -7.55 -18.71
CA PHE A 455 -8.18 -6.81 -17.94
C PHE A 455 -7.53 -5.66 -18.71
N VAL A 456 -7.34 -5.81 -20.03
CA VAL A 456 -6.67 -4.78 -20.86
C VAL A 456 -7.32 -3.39 -20.74
N PRO A 457 -8.66 -3.21 -20.84
CA PRO A 457 -9.29 -1.89 -20.75
C PRO A 457 -9.04 -1.22 -19.39
N VAL A 458 -8.95 -2.02 -18.33
CA VAL A 458 -8.81 -1.54 -16.97
C VAL A 458 -7.42 -0.92 -16.73
N THR A 459 -6.42 -1.31 -17.54
CA THR A 459 -5.06 -0.76 -17.46
C THR A 459 -4.94 0.69 -17.94
N PHE A 460 -5.93 1.20 -18.68
CA PHE A 460 -5.94 2.57 -19.22
C PHE A 460 -6.67 3.58 -18.32
N ILE A 461 -7.18 3.12 -17.18
CA ILE A 461 -7.94 3.97 -16.28
C ILE A 461 -6.97 4.88 -15.51
N PRO A 462 -7.19 6.21 -15.50
CA PRO A 462 -6.35 7.14 -14.76
C PRO A 462 -6.67 7.15 -13.26
N GLY A 463 -5.92 7.95 -12.50
CA GLY A 463 -6.14 8.17 -11.07
C GLY A 463 -5.60 7.06 -10.16
N PRO A 464 -5.75 7.20 -8.83
CA PRO A 464 -5.19 6.26 -7.87
C PRO A 464 -5.71 4.83 -8.01
N VAL A 465 -7.02 4.66 -8.25
CA VAL A 465 -7.64 3.34 -8.47
C VAL A 465 -7.12 2.68 -9.73
N GLY A 466 -6.97 3.47 -10.79
CA GLY A 466 -6.45 3.03 -12.07
C GLY A 466 -5.06 2.40 -11.95
N GLN A 467 -4.20 2.90 -11.04
CA GLN A 467 -2.90 2.29 -10.79
C GLN A 467 -3.01 0.90 -10.11
N PHE A 468 -3.92 0.72 -9.16
CA PHE A 468 -4.19 -0.61 -8.59
C PHE A 468 -4.67 -1.59 -9.68
N TYR A 469 -5.61 -1.15 -10.51
CA TYR A 469 -6.12 -1.94 -11.60
C TYR A 469 -5.10 -2.23 -12.69
N ARG A 470 -4.21 -1.29 -12.98
CA ARG A 470 -3.14 -1.47 -13.95
C ARG A 470 -2.16 -2.55 -13.50
N GLN A 471 -1.73 -2.53 -12.24
CA GLN A 471 -0.87 -3.59 -11.68
C GLN A 471 -1.56 -4.95 -11.75
N PHE A 472 -2.78 -5.05 -11.22
CA PHE A 472 -3.54 -6.29 -11.21
C PHE A 472 -3.81 -6.82 -12.64
N GLY A 473 -4.29 -5.95 -13.51
CA GLY A 473 -4.70 -6.28 -14.88
C GLY A 473 -3.54 -6.70 -15.76
N ILE A 474 -2.38 -6.03 -15.66
CA ILE A 474 -1.17 -6.43 -16.40
C ILE A 474 -0.67 -7.78 -15.90
N THR A 475 -0.61 -8.01 -14.60
CA THR A 475 -0.17 -9.29 -14.04
C THR A 475 -1.08 -10.43 -14.50
N MET A 476 -2.40 -10.29 -14.37
CA MET A 476 -3.37 -11.28 -14.82
C MET A 476 -3.32 -11.53 -16.33
N ALA A 477 -3.35 -10.47 -17.14
CA ALA A 477 -3.30 -10.57 -18.59
C ALA A 477 -2.02 -11.30 -19.05
N SER A 478 -0.87 -10.96 -18.46
CA SER A 478 0.41 -11.60 -18.77
C SER A 478 0.41 -13.08 -18.37
N SER A 479 -0.09 -13.43 -17.18
CA SER A 479 -0.16 -14.82 -16.75
C SER A 479 -1.12 -15.66 -17.62
N ILE A 480 -2.23 -15.07 -18.06
CA ILE A 480 -3.23 -15.71 -18.92
C ILE A 480 -2.66 -15.92 -20.34
N ILE A 481 -2.01 -14.92 -20.92
CA ILE A 481 -1.37 -15.05 -22.23
C ILE A 481 -0.27 -16.13 -22.20
N LEU A 482 0.57 -16.13 -21.16
CA LEU A 482 1.60 -17.15 -20.98
C LEU A 482 0.98 -18.53 -20.71
N SER A 483 -0.15 -18.62 -20.01
CA SER A 483 -0.92 -19.85 -19.85
C SER A 483 -1.38 -20.43 -21.19
N GLY A 484 -2.05 -19.62 -22.02
CA GLY A 484 -2.49 -20.04 -23.36
C GLY A 484 -1.33 -20.50 -24.24
N LEU A 485 -0.19 -19.80 -24.18
CA LEU A 485 1.05 -20.22 -24.86
C LEU A 485 1.52 -21.60 -24.38
N VAL A 486 1.58 -21.84 -23.07
CA VAL A 486 2.02 -23.11 -22.47
C VAL A 486 1.02 -24.24 -22.76
N ALA A 487 -0.29 -23.95 -22.77
CA ALA A 487 -1.35 -24.89 -23.12
C ALA A 487 -1.29 -25.33 -24.59
N LEU A 488 -0.85 -24.46 -25.51
CA LEU A 488 -0.70 -24.78 -26.93
C LEU A 488 0.67 -25.36 -27.30
N THR A 489 1.65 -25.32 -26.40
CA THR A 489 3.04 -25.74 -26.69
C THR A 489 3.52 -26.88 -25.80
N LEU A 490 3.71 -26.65 -24.50
CA LEU A 490 4.24 -27.63 -23.55
C LEU A 490 3.23 -28.73 -23.22
N THR A 491 1.99 -28.34 -22.92
CA THR A 491 0.92 -29.26 -22.48
C THR A 491 0.69 -30.42 -23.45
N PRO A 492 0.55 -30.20 -24.78
CA PRO A 492 0.33 -31.29 -25.74
C PRO A 492 1.57 -32.20 -25.87
N VAL A 493 2.78 -31.63 -25.79
CA VAL A 493 4.02 -32.41 -25.81
C VAL A 493 4.09 -33.34 -24.59
N LEU A 494 3.74 -32.81 -23.40
CA LEU A 494 3.68 -33.60 -22.18
C LEU A 494 2.56 -34.66 -22.25
N CYS A 495 1.40 -34.35 -22.81
CA CYS A 495 0.34 -35.34 -23.06
C CYS A 495 0.83 -36.51 -23.91
N ALA A 496 1.51 -36.22 -25.02
CA ALA A 496 2.04 -37.25 -25.91
C ALA A 496 3.16 -38.10 -25.28
N MET A 497 3.94 -37.54 -24.34
CA MET A 497 5.06 -38.23 -23.69
C MET A 497 4.66 -39.00 -22.41
N ILE A 498 3.74 -38.46 -21.61
CA ILE A 498 3.48 -38.91 -20.23
C ILE A 498 2.23 -39.79 -20.12
N LEU A 499 1.19 -39.53 -20.93
CA LEU A 499 -0.07 -40.27 -20.86
C LEU A 499 0.09 -41.72 -21.34
N LYS A 500 -0.69 -42.63 -20.74
CA LYS A 500 -0.76 -44.04 -21.13
C LYS A 500 -2.20 -44.43 -21.51
N PRO A 501 -2.39 -45.35 -22.47
CA PRO A 501 -3.70 -45.94 -22.71
C PRO A 501 -4.21 -46.67 -21.46
N HIS A 502 -5.45 -46.42 -21.06
CA HIS A 502 -6.09 -47.19 -20.00
C HIS A 502 -6.42 -48.59 -20.53
N ALA A 503 -5.80 -49.62 -19.97
CA ALA A 503 -6.19 -51.01 -20.23
C ALA A 503 -7.41 -51.35 -19.38
N HIS A 504 -8.60 -51.36 -19.99
CA HIS A 504 -9.74 -52.05 -19.38
C HIS A 504 -9.43 -53.55 -19.35
N THR A 505 -9.31 -54.11 -18.14
CA THR A 505 -9.33 -55.56 -17.92
C THR A 505 -10.62 -56.15 -18.50
N HIS A 506 -10.48 -56.92 -19.57
CA HIS A 506 -11.54 -57.78 -20.12
C HIS A 506 -11.96 -58.81 -19.07
N ASP A 507 -13.20 -58.74 -18.61
CA ASP A 507 -13.86 -59.76 -17.77
C ASP A 507 -14.98 -60.49 -18.54
N ASP A 508 -14.89 -60.55 -19.86
CA ASP A 508 -15.82 -61.29 -20.72
C ASP A 508 -15.07 -62.17 -21.73
N ALA A 509 -14.68 -63.36 -21.28
CA ALA A 509 -14.29 -64.47 -22.16
C ALA A 509 -14.63 -65.81 -21.50
N ASN A 510 -15.93 -66.06 -21.26
CA ASN A 510 -16.43 -67.44 -21.15
C ASN A 510 -17.96 -67.52 -21.33
N SER A 511 -18.45 -67.31 -22.55
CA SER A 511 -19.60 -68.08 -23.05
C SER A 511 -19.67 -67.99 -24.57
N SER A 512 -19.99 -69.13 -25.19
CA SER A 512 -20.36 -69.35 -26.59
C SER A 512 -19.26 -69.26 -27.67
N SER A 513 -18.62 -70.40 -27.90
CA SER A 513 -18.42 -70.91 -29.27
C SER A 513 -18.20 -72.43 -29.23
N ASP A 514 -19.28 -73.12 -28.86
CA ASP A 514 -19.44 -74.53 -29.20
C ASP A 514 -19.82 -74.63 -30.68
N VAL A 515 -19.37 -75.69 -31.34
CA VAL A 515 -19.66 -76.11 -32.73
C VAL A 515 -18.84 -75.43 -33.84
N GLN A 516 -17.76 -76.06 -34.35
CA GLN A 516 -17.82 -77.05 -35.45
C GLN A 516 -16.43 -77.42 -36.04
N ARG A 517 -16.28 -78.73 -36.37
CA ARG A 517 -15.33 -79.41 -37.29
C ARG A 517 -14.00 -79.90 -36.69
N HIS A 518 -13.88 -81.18 -36.28
CA HIS A 518 -13.48 -82.37 -37.08
C HIS A 518 -12.22 -82.11 -37.94
N GLY A 519 -11.03 -82.56 -37.57
CA GLY A 519 -10.44 -83.91 -37.68
C GLY A 519 -8.99 -83.69 -38.18
N LEU A 520 -7.91 -84.41 -37.86
CA LEU A 520 -7.62 -85.81 -37.59
C LEU A 520 -6.33 -85.90 -36.72
N GLY A 521 -6.28 -86.90 -35.83
CA GLY A 521 -5.11 -87.75 -35.49
C GLY A 521 -3.88 -87.11 -34.84
N LEU A 522 -3.12 -87.75 -33.95
CA LEU A 522 -3.08 -89.08 -33.35
C LEU A 522 -2.08 -89.01 -32.17
N ASN A 523 -2.34 -89.81 -31.13
CA ASN A 523 -1.39 -90.32 -30.11
C ASN A 523 -0.80 -89.31 -29.11
N GLY A 524 -0.74 -89.58 -27.80
CA GLY A 524 -1.10 -90.77 -27.04
C GLY A 524 -0.96 -90.50 -25.54
N ASP A 525 -1.87 -91.13 -24.79
CA ASP A 525 -1.82 -91.72 -23.46
C ASP A 525 -1.05 -91.09 -22.27
N GLU A 526 -1.81 -91.08 -21.17
CA GLU A 526 -1.43 -91.35 -19.76
C GLU A 526 -1.17 -90.18 -18.77
N PRO A 527 -1.47 -90.35 -17.46
CA PRO A 527 -2.83 -90.15 -16.95
C PRO A 527 -2.90 -89.11 -15.79
N SER A 528 -4.12 -88.75 -15.45
CA SER A 528 -4.49 -87.93 -14.30
C SER A 528 -4.07 -88.55 -12.97
N GLU A 529 -3.30 -87.81 -12.16
CA GLU A 529 -3.13 -88.09 -10.74
C GLU A 529 -3.78 -86.97 -9.91
N ASN A 530 -4.85 -87.35 -9.22
CA ASN A 530 -5.54 -86.54 -8.23
C ASN A 530 -4.78 -86.63 -6.90
N ARG A 531 -4.30 -85.49 -6.36
CA ARG A 531 -3.95 -85.37 -4.95
C ARG A 531 -4.48 -84.06 -4.38
N SER A 532 -5.51 -84.22 -3.55
CA SER A 532 -5.93 -83.26 -2.53
C SER A 532 -4.76 -82.85 -1.62
N ARG A 533 -4.68 -81.58 -1.22
CA ARG A 533 -4.71 -81.20 0.21
C ARG A 533 -4.84 -79.68 0.45
N PRO A 534 -5.43 -79.28 1.59
CA PRO A 534 -5.80 -77.90 1.92
C PRO A 534 -4.75 -77.20 2.78
N ARG A 535 -4.73 -75.85 2.71
CA ARG A 535 -4.34 -74.86 3.76
C ARG A 535 -3.92 -73.55 3.08
N ARG A 536 -4.88 -72.65 2.80
CA ARG A 536 -4.59 -71.28 2.29
C ARG A 536 -5.36 -70.15 2.99
N LEU A 537 -6.16 -70.42 4.02
CA LEU A 537 -6.91 -69.35 4.70
C LEU A 537 -6.06 -68.58 5.73
N GLY A 538 -5.16 -69.26 6.46
CA GLY A 538 -4.33 -68.63 7.49
C GLY A 538 -3.22 -67.71 6.94
N ARG A 539 -2.65 -68.01 5.76
CA ARG A 539 -1.64 -67.13 5.11
C ARG A 539 -2.27 -65.89 4.50
N LEU A 540 -3.52 -65.98 4.02
CA LEU A 540 -4.27 -64.83 3.50
C LEU A 540 -4.66 -63.85 4.62
N LEU A 541 -5.07 -64.37 5.78
CA LEU A 541 -5.34 -63.55 6.96
C LEU A 541 -4.08 -62.90 7.55
N LEU A 542 -2.94 -63.62 7.59
CA LEU A 542 -1.66 -63.05 8.03
C LEU A 542 -1.10 -61.99 7.07
N LEU A 543 -1.28 -62.16 5.75
CA LEU A 543 -0.91 -61.15 4.76
C LEU A 543 -1.86 -59.93 4.80
N ALA A 544 -3.14 -60.14 5.07
CA ALA A 544 -4.11 -59.05 5.23
C ALA A 544 -3.83 -58.22 6.50
N ILE A 545 -3.54 -58.87 7.63
CA ILE A 545 -3.19 -58.19 8.89
C ILE A 545 -1.82 -57.50 8.78
N GLY A 546 -0.84 -58.16 8.15
CA GLY A 546 0.47 -57.54 7.87
C GLY A 546 0.38 -56.36 6.91
N GLY A 547 -0.45 -56.45 5.87
CA GLY A 547 -0.74 -55.34 4.96
C GLY A 547 -1.43 -54.17 5.65
N LEU A 548 -2.35 -54.44 6.59
CA LEU A 548 -3.06 -53.42 7.35
C LEU A 548 -2.16 -52.71 8.37
N LEU A 549 -1.21 -53.43 8.97
CA LEU A 549 -0.18 -52.86 9.85
C LEU A 549 0.84 -52.01 9.09
N VAL A 550 1.24 -52.42 7.88
CA VAL A 550 2.10 -51.61 7.01
C VAL A 550 1.35 -50.37 6.52
N LEU A 551 0.09 -50.50 6.11
CA LEU A 551 -0.74 -49.35 5.71
C LEU A 551 -0.93 -48.39 6.89
N ALA A 552 -1.24 -48.90 8.09
CA ALA A 552 -1.35 -48.11 9.32
C ALA A 552 -0.04 -47.41 9.68
N GLY A 553 1.10 -48.10 9.54
CA GLY A 553 2.43 -47.55 9.74
C GLY A 553 2.80 -46.47 8.72
N VAL A 554 2.47 -46.67 7.44
CA VAL A 554 2.68 -45.68 6.37
C VAL A 554 1.74 -44.48 6.52
N THR A 555 0.48 -44.68 6.93
CA THR A 555 -0.45 -43.58 7.23
C THR A 555 -0.04 -42.79 8.46
N TYR A 556 0.49 -43.47 9.48
CA TYR A 556 1.03 -42.83 10.68
C TYR A 556 2.27 -42.00 10.34
N LEU A 557 3.21 -42.57 9.58
CA LEU A 557 4.41 -41.87 9.13
C LEU A 557 4.10 -40.69 8.19
N ALA A 558 3.11 -40.84 7.30
CA ALA A 558 2.66 -39.77 6.41
C ALA A 558 1.92 -38.66 7.17
N TYR A 559 1.18 -39.00 8.23
CA TYR A 559 0.57 -38.01 9.12
C TYR A 559 1.63 -37.27 9.95
N GLU A 560 2.67 -37.96 10.43
CA GLU A 560 3.77 -37.35 11.18
C GLU A 560 4.62 -36.40 10.32
N LEU A 561 4.83 -36.75 9.04
CA LEU A 561 5.67 -35.96 8.12
C LEU A 561 4.89 -34.82 7.41
N TRP A 562 3.59 -34.98 7.15
CA TRP A 562 2.80 -34.07 6.30
C TRP A 562 1.43 -33.69 6.91
N GLY A 563 1.16 -34.02 8.17
CA GLY A 563 -0.10 -33.71 8.86
C GLY A 563 -1.35 -34.35 8.21
N PRO A 564 -2.53 -33.71 8.30
CA PRO A 564 -3.78 -34.20 7.70
C PRO A 564 -3.70 -34.41 6.17
N ILE A 565 -2.80 -33.69 5.49
CA ILE A 565 -2.61 -33.72 4.05
C ILE A 565 -1.96 -35.05 3.61
N GLY A 566 -0.93 -35.50 4.34
CA GLY A 566 -0.28 -36.80 4.09
C GLY A 566 -1.23 -37.98 4.29
N PHE A 567 -2.13 -37.87 5.27
CA PHE A 567 -3.19 -38.85 5.48
C PHE A 567 -4.22 -38.86 4.33
N GLY A 568 -4.56 -37.68 3.80
CA GLY A 568 -5.41 -37.53 2.62
C GLY A 568 -4.86 -38.25 1.38
N PHE A 569 -3.56 -38.11 1.08
CA PHE A 569 -2.91 -38.74 -0.09
C PHE A 569 -3.04 -40.27 -0.14
N ILE A 570 -3.11 -40.92 1.02
CA ILE A 570 -3.21 -42.40 1.10
C ILE A 570 -4.65 -42.88 0.98
N LEU A 571 -5.64 -42.09 1.43
CA LEU A 571 -7.07 -42.38 1.28
C LEU A 571 -7.66 -41.95 -0.07
N LEU A 572 -6.99 -41.02 -0.77
CA LEU A 572 -7.40 -40.47 -2.07
C LEU A 572 -7.80 -41.51 -3.13
N PRO A 573 -7.04 -42.61 -3.37
CA PRO A 573 -7.46 -43.64 -4.33
C PRO A 573 -8.72 -44.45 -3.91
N LEU A 574 -9.07 -44.48 -2.61
CA LEU A 574 -10.33 -45.08 -2.15
C LEU A 574 -11.55 -44.17 -2.39
N ILE A 575 -11.35 -42.85 -2.46
CA ILE A 575 -12.42 -41.84 -2.61
C ILE A 575 -12.70 -41.50 -4.08
N GLN A 576 -11.75 -41.75 -4.98
CA GLN A 576 -11.85 -41.41 -6.41
C GLN A 576 -13.01 -42.12 -7.13
N ARG A 577 -13.16 -43.45 -6.98
CA ARG A 577 -14.25 -44.21 -7.62
C ARG A 577 -15.66 -43.76 -7.19
N PRO A 578 -15.95 -43.55 -5.89
CA PRO A 578 -17.24 -43.00 -5.48
C PRO A 578 -17.42 -41.54 -5.92
N PHE A 579 -16.35 -40.76 -6.00
CA PHE A 579 -16.40 -39.39 -6.54
C PHE A 579 -16.79 -39.35 -8.01
N ASP A 580 -16.15 -40.14 -8.88
CA ASP A 580 -16.49 -40.20 -10.31
C ASP A 580 -17.96 -40.60 -10.52
N ARG A 581 -18.44 -41.61 -9.78
CA ARG A 581 -19.86 -42.02 -9.81
C ARG A 581 -20.79 -40.89 -9.35
N ALA A 582 -20.40 -40.12 -8.34
CA ALA A 582 -21.17 -38.98 -7.87
C ALA A 582 -21.21 -37.87 -8.94
N VAL A 583 -20.09 -37.56 -9.59
CA VAL A 583 -20.02 -36.58 -10.68
C VAL A 583 -20.88 -37.01 -11.87
N GLU A 584 -20.84 -38.28 -12.26
CA GLU A 584 -21.72 -38.83 -13.31
C GLU A 584 -23.20 -38.72 -12.93
N PHE A 585 -23.54 -39.06 -11.68
CA PHE A 585 -24.91 -38.93 -11.18
C PHE A 585 -25.40 -37.49 -11.20
N VAL A 586 -24.58 -36.54 -10.75
CA VAL A 586 -24.89 -35.10 -10.79
C VAL A 586 -25.01 -34.61 -12.23
N THR A 587 -24.15 -35.09 -13.15
CA THR A 587 -24.20 -34.75 -14.58
C THR A 587 -25.49 -35.25 -15.23
N ALA A 588 -25.93 -36.46 -14.90
CA ALA A 588 -27.21 -37.00 -15.37
C ALA A 588 -28.40 -36.19 -14.83
N GLY A 589 -28.37 -35.82 -13.55
CA GLY A 589 -29.36 -34.94 -12.92
C GLY A 589 -29.42 -33.55 -13.58
N TYR A 590 -28.26 -32.93 -13.78
CA TYR A 590 -28.09 -31.67 -14.49
C TYR A 590 -28.70 -31.73 -15.90
N THR A 591 -28.36 -32.76 -16.69
CA THR A 591 -28.88 -32.94 -18.06
C THR A 591 -30.42 -33.06 -18.06
N ALA A 592 -30.98 -33.79 -17.09
CA ALA A 592 -32.43 -33.93 -16.94
C ALA A 592 -33.12 -32.60 -16.56
N ILE A 593 -32.47 -31.76 -15.77
CA ILE A 593 -32.97 -30.43 -15.41
C ILE A 593 -32.88 -29.48 -16.62
N VAL A 594 -31.72 -29.39 -17.27
CA VAL A 594 -31.50 -28.52 -18.43
C VAL A 594 -32.48 -28.86 -19.56
N ARG A 595 -32.72 -30.14 -19.86
CA ARG A 595 -33.71 -30.54 -20.87
C ARG A 595 -35.13 -30.04 -20.57
N ARG A 596 -35.51 -29.91 -19.29
CA ARG A 596 -36.82 -29.37 -18.88
C ARG A 596 -36.85 -27.84 -18.84
N VAL A 597 -35.75 -27.21 -18.47
CA VAL A 597 -35.64 -25.76 -18.21
C VAL A 597 -35.28 -24.98 -19.47
N ALA A 598 -34.43 -25.51 -20.36
CA ALA A 598 -33.91 -24.82 -21.53
C ALA A 598 -35.01 -24.28 -22.46
N MET A 599 -36.15 -24.98 -22.55
CA MET A 599 -37.30 -24.55 -23.37
C MET A 599 -38.16 -23.45 -22.71
N ARG A 600 -37.99 -23.16 -21.41
CA ARG A 600 -38.84 -22.25 -20.64
C ARG A 600 -38.25 -20.84 -20.56
N ARG A 601 -38.33 -20.09 -21.66
CA ARG A 601 -37.82 -18.71 -21.77
C ARG A 601 -38.20 -17.76 -20.62
N LEU A 602 -39.45 -17.83 -20.15
CA LEU A 602 -39.95 -16.97 -19.07
C LEU A 602 -39.26 -17.29 -17.74
N LEU A 603 -38.98 -18.57 -17.48
CA LEU A 603 -38.28 -18.99 -16.27
C LEU A 603 -36.83 -18.52 -16.31
N THR A 604 -36.13 -18.69 -17.44
CA THR A 604 -34.74 -18.25 -17.60
C THR A 604 -34.60 -16.74 -17.38
N VAL A 605 -35.47 -15.93 -18.01
CA VAL A 605 -35.47 -14.47 -17.84
C VAL A 605 -35.87 -14.07 -16.42
N ALA A 606 -36.85 -14.75 -15.81
CA ALA A 606 -37.26 -14.47 -14.43
C ALA A 606 -36.15 -14.77 -13.42
N VAL A 607 -35.39 -15.85 -13.60
CA VAL A 607 -34.26 -16.18 -12.73
C VAL A 607 -33.16 -15.12 -12.85
N VAL A 608 -32.76 -14.77 -14.08
CA VAL A 608 -31.76 -13.70 -14.30
C VAL A 608 -32.24 -12.37 -13.71
N GLY A 609 -33.50 -12.01 -13.93
CA GLY A 609 -34.11 -10.80 -13.38
C GLY A 609 -34.17 -10.79 -11.85
N ALA A 610 -34.47 -11.94 -11.23
CA ALA A 610 -34.50 -12.08 -9.78
C ALA A 610 -33.10 -11.93 -9.16
N PHE A 611 -32.07 -12.54 -9.76
CA PHE A 611 -30.68 -12.35 -9.32
C PHE A 611 -30.21 -10.91 -9.54
N ALA A 612 -30.53 -10.28 -10.67
CA ALA A 612 -30.21 -8.88 -10.91
C ALA A 612 -30.88 -7.94 -9.89
N ALA A 613 -32.16 -8.15 -9.58
CA ALA A 613 -32.87 -7.41 -8.54
C ALA A 613 -32.30 -7.69 -7.14
N GLY A 614 -31.92 -8.94 -6.87
CA GLY A 614 -31.23 -9.34 -5.65
C GLY A 614 -29.89 -8.64 -5.48
N THR A 615 -29.11 -8.48 -6.55
CA THR A 615 -27.83 -7.75 -6.54
C THR A 615 -28.06 -6.30 -6.13
N VAL A 616 -29.07 -5.64 -6.72
CA VAL A 616 -29.43 -4.27 -6.34
C VAL A 616 -29.85 -4.21 -4.87
N GLY A 617 -30.65 -5.16 -4.39
CA GLY A 617 -31.07 -5.24 -2.98
C GLY A 617 -29.91 -5.39 -2.01
N VAL A 618 -28.98 -6.32 -2.27
CA VAL A 618 -27.79 -6.53 -1.42
C VAL A 618 -26.86 -5.31 -1.48
N ASN A 619 -26.69 -4.70 -2.65
CA ASN A 619 -25.82 -3.53 -2.83
C ASN A 619 -26.28 -2.30 -2.04
N LEU A 620 -27.57 -2.17 -1.71
CA LEU A 620 -28.07 -1.07 -0.89
C LEU A 620 -27.62 -1.15 0.58
N GLU A 621 -27.32 -2.35 1.06
CA GLU A 621 -26.91 -2.60 2.45
C GLU A 621 -25.40 -2.90 2.57
N LEU A 622 -24.73 -3.21 1.47
CA LEU A 622 -23.30 -3.55 1.46
C LEU A 622 -22.46 -2.28 1.69
N PRO A 623 -21.59 -2.22 2.71
CA PRO A 623 -20.74 -1.06 2.95
C PRO A 623 -19.81 -0.80 1.76
N THR A 624 -19.64 0.46 1.35
CA THR A 624 -18.65 0.86 0.34
C THR A 624 -17.35 1.34 0.99
N GLY A 625 -16.21 1.04 0.37
CA GLY A 625 -14.91 1.51 0.87
C GLY A 625 -13.92 1.80 -0.26
N PHE A 626 -12.82 2.47 0.07
CA PHE A 626 -11.69 2.63 -0.85
C PHE A 626 -10.71 1.46 -0.68
N ILE A 627 -9.91 1.49 0.39
CA ILE A 627 -8.97 0.44 0.78
C ILE A 627 -9.15 0.25 2.30
N PRO A 628 -9.34 -1.00 2.77
CA PRO A 628 -9.51 -1.28 4.19
C PRO A 628 -8.25 -0.91 4.98
N GLY A 629 -8.45 -0.45 6.22
CA GLY A 629 -7.38 -0.39 7.21
C GLY A 629 -6.86 -1.79 7.48
N GLU A 630 -5.55 -1.93 7.68
CA GLU A 630 -4.89 -3.20 7.97
C GLU A 630 -4.11 -3.06 9.27
N ASP A 631 -4.05 -4.15 10.02
CA ASP A 631 -3.24 -4.22 11.23
C ASP A 631 -1.75 -4.26 10.85
N GLN A 632 -1.09 -3.10 10.94
CA GLN A 632 0.33 -2.94 10.64
C GLN A 632 1.24 -3.26 11.85
N GLY A 633 0.68 -3.72 12.97
CA GLY A 633 1.43 -4.03 14.20
C GLY A 633 1.89 -2.79 14.97
N ILE A 634 1.29 -1.62 14.72
CA ILE A 634 1.68 -0.33 15.31
C ILE A 634 0.42 0.49 15.58
N ILE A 635 0.39 1.19 16.71
CA ILE A 635 -0.68 2.11 17.11
C ILE A 635 -0.06 3.49 17.38
N TYR A 636 -0.67 4.54 16.85
CA TYR A 636 -0.36 5.91 17.22
C TYR A 636 -1.32 6.37 18.31
N ALA A 637 -0.79 6.78 19.46
CA ALA A 637 -1.56 7.42 20.51
C ALA A 637 -1.24 8.92 20.50
N VAL A 638 -2.25 9.73 20.24
CA VAL A 638 -2.16 11.18 20.25
C VAL A 638 -2.65 11.67 21.61
N LEU A 639 -1.82 12.46 22.29
CA LEU A 639 -2.17 13.09 23.55
C LEU A 639 -2.18 14.62 23.42
N GLN A 640 -3.26 15.23 23.90
CA GLN A 640 -3.42 16.67 23.90
C GLN A 640 -3.74 17.15 25.31
N THR A 641 -2.82 17.90 25.91
CA THR A 641 -3.04 18.58 27.19
C THR A 641 -3.75 19.93 26.95
N PRO A 642 -4.35 20.54 27.98
CA PRO A 642 -5.03 21.81 27.84
C PRO A 642 -4.12 22.89 27.20
N PRO A 643 -4.66 23.76 26.33
CA PRO A 643 -3.90 24.85 25.72
C PRO A 643 -3.13 25.69 26.74
N GLY A 644 -1.86 26.00 26.45
CA GLY A 644 -0.96 26.72 27.36
C GLY A 644 -0.24 25.84 28.39
N SER A 645 -0.47 24.52 28.39
CA SER A 645 0.33 23.57 29.19
C SER A 645 1.80 23.60 28.79
N THR A 646 2.70 23.44 29.76
CA THR A 646 4.14 23.36 29.49
C THR A 646 4.52 22.02 28.88
N LEU A 647 5.65 21.98 28.20
CA LEU A 647 6.15 20.78 27.55
C LEU A 647 6.46 19.67 28.58
N GLU A 648 6.93 20.05 29.77
CA GLU A 648 7.21 19.14 30.88
C GLU A 648 5.94 18.47 31.42
N TYR A 649 4.83 19.22 31.48
CA TYR A 649 3.54 18.67 31.88
C TYR A 649 3.05 17.64 30.86
N THR A 650 3.16 17.95 29.57
CA THR A 650 2.85 17.01 28.49
C THR A 650 3.74 15.79 28.55
N ASN A 651 5.05 15.94 28.79
CA ASN A 651 5.98 14.81 28.93
C ASN A 651 5.62 13.90 30.11
N ALA A 652 5.25 14.47 31.25
CA ALA A 652 4.79 13.69 32.40
C ALA A 652 3.52 12.88 32.07
N LYS A 653 2.59 13.46 31.30
CA LYS A 653 1.39 12.75 30.82
C LYS A 653 1.70 11.67 29.80
N SER A 654 2.69 11.87 28.94
CA SER A 654 3.15 10.83 28.02
C SER A 654 3.75 9.63 28.77
N HIS A 655 4.50 9.86 29.86
CA HIS A 655 5.01 8.76 30.69
C HIS A 655 3.92 8.04 31.47
N GLU A 656 2.89 8.74 31.95
CA GLU A 656 1.71 8.09 32.57
C GLU A 656 1.00 7.16 31.57
N LEU A 657 0.86 7.60 30.31
CA LEU A 657 0.32 6.75 29.23
C LEU A 657 1.25 5.56 28.94
N GLU A 658 2.56 5.80 28.91
CA GLU A 658 3.57 4.76 28.66
C GLU A 658 3.50 3.63 29.71
N GLU A 659 3.31 3.97 30.98
CA GLU A 659 3.15 3.00 32.08
C GLU A 659 1.91 2.13 31.89
N ILE A 660 0.77 2.71 31.52
CA ILE A 660 -0.48 1.99 31.25
C ILE A 660 -0.31 1.04 30.05
N VAL A 661 0.31 1.53 28.98
CA VAL A 661 0.49 0.77 27.73
C VAL A 661 1.44 -0.42 27.95
N LYS A 662 2.49 -0.26 28.78
CA LYS A 662 3.44 -1.34 29.11
C LYS A 662 2.82 -2.52 29.85
N GLU A 663 1.68 -2.35 30.51
CA GLU A 663 0.96 -3.46 31.15
C GLU A 663 0.30 -4.41 30.15
N ILE A 664 0.15 -4.01 28.89
CA ILE A 664 -0.44 -4.83 27.84
C ILE A 664 0.61 -5.82 27.30
N PRO A 665 0.37 -7.14 27.41
CA PRO A 665 1.38 -8.15 27.08
C PRO A 665 1.73 -8.20 25.58
N GLU A 666 0.89 -7.69 24.70
CA GLU A 666 1.12 -7.62 23.25
C GLU A 666 2.04 -6.44 22.84
N VAL A 667 2.33 -5.50 23.73
CA VAL A 667 3.21 -4.37 23.43
C VAL A 667 4.68 -4.79 23.55
N THR A 668 5.50 -4.33 22.60
CA THR A 668 6.96 -4.56 22.57
C THR A 668 7.74 -3.34 23.03
N SER A 669 7.39 -2.16 22.52
CA SER A 669 8.00 -0.90 22.92
C SER A 669 7.06 0.28 22.74
N VAL A 670 7.31 1.32 23.51
CA VAL A 670 6.60 2.59 23.44
C VAL A 670 7.61 3.71 23.27
N THR A 671 7.48 4.46 22.18
CA THR A 671 8.20 5.72 21.96
C THR A 671 7.30 6.86 22.37
N SER A 672 7.78 7.75 23.23
CA SER A 672 7.08 8.98 23.63
C SER A 672 7.75 10.20 22.98
N LEU A 673 6.94 11.06 22.38
CA LEU A 673 7.35 12.31 21.74
C LEU A 673 6.48 13.44 22.27
N ALA A 674 6.88 14.08 23.37
CA ALA A 674 6.21 15.29 23.85
C ALA A 674 6.68 16.49 23.02
N GLY A 675 5.75 17.37 22.61
CA GLY A 675 6.04 18.54 21.78
C GLY A 675 5.84 18.33 20.28
N TYR A 676 5.59 17.09 19.86
CA TYR A 676 5.45 16.70 18.46
C TYR A 676 4.12 15.97 18.21
N GLU A 677 3.46 16.35 17.12
CA GLU A 677 2.19 15.78 16.69
C GLU A 677 2.36 15.06 15.34
N VAL A 678 2.16 13.73 15.32
CA VAL A 678 2.35 12.92 14.10
C VAL A 678 1.31 13.22 13.02
N LEU A 679 0.10 13.64 13.40
CA LEU A 679 -1.00 13.84 12.45
C LEU A 679 -0.81 15.08 11.57
N THR A 680 -0.34 16.19 12.14
CA THR A 680 -0.09 17.44 11.40
C THR A 680 1.40 17.65 11.10
N GLU A 681 2.28 16.76 11.58
CA GLU A 681 3.72 17.01 11.74
C GLU A 681 4.02 18.33 12.49
N GLY A 682 3.06 18.80 13.28
CA GLY A 682 3.09 20.08 13.99
C GLY A 682 3.91 20.04 15.28
N ARG A 683 4.21 21.23 15.80
CA ARG A 683 4.93 21.44 17.06
C ARG A 683 4.09 22.25 18.03
N GLY A 684 4.00 21.80 19.27
CA GLY A 684 3.25 22.49 20.31
C GLY A 684 3.51 21.88 21.68
N SER A 685 3.68 22.73 22.70
CA SER A 685 4.02 22.27 24.05
C SER A 685 2.90 21.44 24.71
N ASN A 686 1.67 21.59 24.23
CA ASN A 686 0.49 20.88 24.71
C ASN A 686 0.09 19.65 23.87
N ALA A 687 0.92 19.26 22.91
CA ALA A 687 0.68 18.09 22.05
C ALA A 687 1.81 17.06 22.23
N GLY A 688 1.47 15.78 22.11
CA GLY A 688 2.45 14.70 22.14
C GLY A 688 1.95 13.46 21.39
N THR A 689 2.89 12.68 20.88
CA THR A 689 2.62 11.42 20.20
C THR A 689 3.33 10.29 20.92
N CYS A 690 2.63 9.19 21.19
CA CYS A 690 3.23 7.92 21.56
C CYS A 690 3.09 6.91 20.41
N ILE A 691 4.20 6.31 19.97
CA ILE A 691 4.22 5.23 18.98
C ILE A 691 4.34 3.91 19.74
N ILE A 692 3.29 3.09 19.66
CA ILE A 692 3.16 1.82 20.37
C ILE A 692 3.39 0.67 19.39
N ASN A 693 4.48 -0.08 19.58
CA ASN A 693 4.79 -1.24 18.75
C ASN A 693 4.20 -2.51 19.35
N LEU A 694 3.51 -3.29 18.52
CA LEU A 694 2.93 -4.56 18.89
C LEU A 694 3.85 -5.72 18.53
N LYS A 695 3.66 -6.84 19.21
CA LYS A 695 4.25 -8.14 18.83
C LYS A 695 3.81 -8.55 17.44
N ASN A 696 4.62 -9.40 16.80
CA ASN A 696 4.30 -9.99 15.51
C ASN A 696 2.96 -10.76 15.56
N TRP A 697 2.23 -10.80 14.46
CA TRP A 697 0.91 -11.46 14.35
C TRP A 697 0.89 -12.94 14.77
N ALA A 698 2.03 -13.63 14.76
CA ALA A 698 2.13 -15.02 15.21
C ALA A 698 2.21 -15.17 16.75
N GLU A 699 2.58 -14.10 17.46
CA GLU A 699 2.78 -14.08 18.92
C GLU A 699 1.61 -13.42 19.68
N ARG A 700 0.57 -13.00 18.97
CA ARG A 700 -0.63 -12.39 19.53
C ARG A 700 -1.90 -12.91 18.85
N GLU A 701 -2.96 -13.03 19.63
CA GLU A 701 -4.28 -13.42 19.12
C GLU A 701 -5.15 -12.21 18.79
N ARG A 702 -4.98 -11.12 19.55
CA ARG A 702 -5.78 -9.89 19.43
C ARG A 702 -5.24 -8.98 18.33
N THR A 703 -6.16 -8.33 17.63
CA THR A 703 -5.88 -7.35 16.58
C THR A 703 -5.50 -5.99 17.17
N ALA A 704 -4.84 -5.13 16.39
CA ALA A 704 -4.55 -3.75 16.80
C ALA A 704 -5.81 -3.00 17.23
N ARG A 705 -6.93 -3.19 16.52
CA ARG A 705 -8.21 -2.56 16.84
C ARG A 705 -8.79 -2.98 18.19
N GLU A 706 -8.74 -4.27 18.52
CA GLU A 706 -9.16 -4.77 19.84
C GLU A 706 -8.26 -4.25 20.97
N ILE A 707 -6.97 -4.04 20.69
CA ILE A 707 -6.02 -3.44 21.64
C ILE A 707 -6.30 -1.94 21.81
N ILE A 708 -6.67 -1.23 20.73
CA ILE A 708 -7.10 0.17 20.79
C ILE A 708 -8.34 0.31 21.68
N GLU A 709 -9.35 -0.54 21.51
CA GLU A 709 -10.57 -0.51 22.34
C GLU A 709 -10.25 -0.70 23.84
N GLU A 710 -9.33 -1.62 24.18
CA GLU A 710 -8.88 -1.79 25.57
C GLU A 710 -8.07 -0.57 26.08
N LEU A 711 -7.20 0.00 25.24
CA LEU A 711 -6.43 1.19 25.59
C LEU A 711 -7.35 2.39 25.84
N GLU A 712 -8.37 2.58 25.00
CA GLU A 712 -9.39 3.61 25.18
C GLU A 712 -10.13 3.43 26.51
N GLU A 713 -10.50 2.21 26.89
CA GLU A 713 -11.17 1.93 28.16
C GLU A 713 -10.25 2.20 29.37
N ARG A 714 -8.99 1.73 29.34
CA ARG A 714 -8.03 1.92 30.44
C ARG A 714 -7.64 3.40 30.63
N CYS A 715 -7.49 4.13 29.52
CA CYS A 715 -7.02 5.52 29.55
C CYS A 715 -8.10 6.53 29.97
N GLN A 716 -9.38 6.14 30.09
CA GLN A 716 -10.45 7.01 30.62
C GLN A 716 -10.17 7.53 32.03
N GLN A 717 -9.29 6.87 32.78
CA GLN A 717 -8.90 7.29 34.13
C GLN A 717 -7.92 8.48 34.14
N MET A 718 -7.25 8.76 33.02
CA MET A 718 -6.30 9.86 32.92
C MET A 718 -7.03 11.20 32.94
N SER A 719 -6.78 11.99 33.98
CA SER A 719 -7.37 13.33 34.12
C SER A 719 -6.58 14.39 33.35
N ASN A 720 -7.29 15.41 32.85
CA ASN A 720 -6.73 16.60 32.20
C ASN A 720 -5.85 16.33 30.97
N VAL A 721 -6.24 15.33 30.16
CA VAL A 721 -5.64 15.04 28.86
C VAL A 721 -6.72 14.49 27.93
N ARG A 722 -6.66 14.82 26.65
CA ARG A 722 -7.44 14.15 25.61
C ARG A 722 -6.55 13.14 24.92
N LEU A 723 -7.02 11.91 24.78
CA LEU A 723 -6.29 10.79 24.21
C LEU A 723 -7.10 10.20 23.08
N GLU A 724 -6.45 9.98 21.94
CA GLU A 724 -7.05 9.31 20.79
C GLU A 724 -6.03 8.32 20.22
N PHE A 725 -6.52 7.16 19.78
CA PHE A 725 -5.68 6.11 19.22
C PHE A 725 -6.03 5.89 17.75
N PHE A 726 -5.00 5.77 16.92
CA PHE A 726 -5.14 5.63 15.48
C PHE A 726 -4.24 4.51 14.96
N GLU A 727 -4.76 3.79 13.96
CA GLU A 727 -3.93 2.94 13.12
C GLU A 727 -3.22 3.79 12.05
N PRO A 728 -2.02 3.38 11.60
CA PRO A 728 -1.38 3.96 10.43
C PRO A 728 -2.29 3.92 9.19
N PRO A 729 -2.10 4.84 8.22
CA PRO A 729 -2.93 4.87 7.02
C PRO A 729 -2.80 3.57 6.21
N ALA A 730 -3.93 3.11 5.66
CA ALA A 730 -4.01 1.90 4.85
C ALA A 730 -3.04 1.91 3.64
N VAL A 731 -2.86 3.09 3.03
CA VAL A 731 -1.87 3.31 1.97
C VAL A 731 -0.90 4.39 2.43
N PRO A 732 0.38 4.05 2.68
CA PRO A 732 1.38 5.03 3.02
C PRO A 732 1.46 6.14 1.98
N GLY A 733 1.42 7.40 2.44
CA GLY A 733 1.61 8.58 1.59
C GLY A 733 0.35 9.36 1.21
N PHE A 734 -0.85 8.84 1.48
CA PHE A 734 -2.11 9.60 1.30
C PHE A 734 -2.57 10.36 2.56
N GLY A 735 -1.89 10.20 3.69
CA GLY A 735 -2.23 10.83 4.95
C GLY A 735 -1.28 10.36 6.05
N THR A 736 -1.44 10.92 7.23
CA THR A 736 -0.65 10.62 8.44
C THR A 736 -1.34 9.62 9.37
N ALA A 737 -2.66 9.50 9.30
CA ALA A 737 -3.46 8.47 9.98
C ALA A 737 -4.55 7.87 9.09
N GLY A 738 -5.07 6.71 9.53
CA GLY A 738 -6.29 6.12 8.98
C GLY A 738 -7.54 6.99 9.25
N GLY A 739 -8.63 6.64 8.58
CA GLY A 739 -9.92 7.35 8.68
C GLY A 739 -10.15 8.40 7.60
N LEU A 740 -11.06 9.33 7.89
CA LEU A 740 -11.50 10.42 7.03
C LEU A 740 -10.88 11.75 7.46
N SER A 741 -10.36 12.50 6.49
CA SER A 741 -9.75 13.81 6.70
C SER A 741 -10.57 14.91 6.02
N LEU A 742 -11.12 15.79 6.86
CA LEU A 742 -12.09 16.84 6.54
C LEU A 742 -11.51 18.19 6.96
N LEU A 743 -11.81 19.25 6.20
CA LEU A 743 -11.42 20.61 6.54
C LEU A 743 -12.65 21.52 6.48
N VAL A 744 -12.90 22.27 7.56
CA VAL A 744 -13.87 23.36 7.55
C VAL A 744 -13.16 24.63 7.07
N LEU A 745 -13.65 25.21 5.97
CA LEU A 745 -13.07 26.37 5.32
C LEU A 745 -13.84 27.64 5.67
N ASP A 746 -13.12 28.71 6.01
CA ASP A 746 -13.67 30.06 6.05
C ASP A 746 -13.43 30.77 4.71
N LYS A 747 -14.50 30.92 3.90
CA LYS A 747 -14.48 31.62 2.61
C LYS A 747 -14.86 33.10 2.72
N THR A 748 -15.08 33.62 3.93
CA THR A 748 -15.39 35.04 4.14
C THR A 748 -14.17 35.93 4.02
N ASN A 749 -12.95 35.36 4.10
CA ASN A 749 -11.68 36.09 4.20
C ASN A 749 -11.65 37.09 5.37
N SER A 750 -12.43 36.84 6.43
CA SER A 750 -12.49 37.69 7.61
C SER A 750 -11.25 37.57 8.50
N ASN A 751 -10.52 36.45 8.40
CA ASN A 751 -9.44 36.03 9.31
C ASN A 751 -9.89 36.00 10.79
N ASP A 752 -11.19 35.80 11.04
CA ASP A 752 -11.73 35.64 12.39
C ASP A 752 -11.59 34.17 12.86
N TYR A 753 -10.44 33.88 13.45
CA TYR A 753 -10.13 32.56 13.98
C TYR A 753 -11.04 32.12 15.14
N GLN A 754 -11.56 33.06 15.93
CA GLN A 754 -12.49 32.71 17.01
C GLN A 754 -13.81 32.23 16.41
N ARG A 755 -14.32 32.95 15.41
CA ARG A 755 -15.55 32.56 14.72
C ARG A 755 -15.42 31.21 14.02
N LEU A 756 -14.30 30.95 13.35
CA LEU A 756 -14.04 29.64 12.75
C LEU A 756 -14.02 28.54 13.82
N GLY A 757 -13.43 28.79 14.99
CA GLY A 757 -13.47 27.87 16.13
C GLY A 757 -14.88 27.57 16.62
N GLU A 758 -15.70 28.59 16.85
CA GLU A 758 -17.10 28.42 17.26
C GLU A 758 -17.90 27.59 16.26
N VAL A 759 -17.76 27.89 14.96
CA VAL A 759 -18.45 27.16 13.89
C VAL A 759 -17.97 25.71 13.83
N THR A 760 -16.66 25.49 14.00
CA THR A 760 -16.06 24.15 14.02
C THR A 760 -16.56 23.34 15.21
N GLU A 761 -16.64 23.92 16.41
CA GLU A 761 -17.16 23.23 17.60
C GLU A 761 -18.65 22.89 17.46
N GLN A 762 -19.46 23.81 16.93
CA GLN A 762 -20.88 23.56 16.64
C GLN A 762 -21.05 22.44 15.61
N PHE A 763 -20.23 22.45 14.56
CA PHE A 763 -20.24 21.41 13.55
C PHE A 763 -19.81 20.06 14.13
N MET A 764 -18.74 20.02 14.93
CA MET A 764 -18.28 18.82 15.64
C MET A 764 -19.35 18.27 16.60
N ALA A 765 -20.06 19.13 17.32
CA ALA A 765 -21.17 18.72 18.18
C ALA A 765 -22.28 18.04 17.37
N ALA A 766 -22.66 18.61 16.22
CA ALA A 766 -23.65 18.00 15.33
C ALA A 766 -23.16 16.69 14.69
N LEU A 767 -21.86 16.57 14.38
CA LEU A 767 -21.26 15.33 13.87
C LEU A 767 -21.26 14.23 14.93
N ARG A 768 -21.05 14.54 16.22
CA ARG A 768 -21.09 13.55 17.31
C ARG A 768 -22.45 12.90 17.52
N GLU A 769 -23.53 13.56 17.11
CA GLU A 769 -24.89 12.99 17.18
C GLU A 769 -25.16 11.94 16.09
N ARG A 770 -24.29 11.85 15.07
CA ARG A 770 -24.45 10.92 13.95
C ARG A 770 -23.92 9.53 14.32
N PRO A 771 -24.73 8.47 14.21
CA PRO A 771 -24.28 7.10 14.49
C PRO A 771 -23.26 6.58 13.46
N GLU A 772 -23.12 7.24 12.31
CA GLU A 772 -22.20 6.84 11.24
C GLU A 772 -20.73 7.19 11.52
N LEU A 773 -20.45 8.03 12.52
CA LEU A 773 -19.12 8.60 12.78
C LEU A 773 -18.60 8.20 14.17
N SER A 774 -17.30 7.94 14.25
CA SER A 774 -16.57 7.75 15.50
C SER A 774 -15.24 8.52 15.48
N ASN A 775 -14.58 8.60 16.64
CA ASN A 775 -13.22 9.16 16.82
C ASN A 775 -13.08 10.57 16.19
N LEU A 776 -14.09 11.42 16.43
CA LEU A 776 -14.15 12.80 15.95
C LEU A 776 -13.16 13.68 16.73
N PHE A 777 -12.10 14.11 16.06
CA PHE A 777 -11.00 14.84 16.67
C PHE A 777 -10.54 16.05 15.84
N THR A 778 -10.10 17.12 16.51
CA THR A 778 -9.46 18.28 15.87
C THR A 778 -8.41 18.88 16.81
N PHE A 779 -7.26 19.27 16.24
CA PHE A 779 -6.23 20.04 16.96
C PHE A 779 -6.53 21.55 16.97
N TYR A 780 -7.57 22.00 16.27
CA TYR A 780 -7.90 23.42 16.18
C TYR A 780 -8.36 23.94 17.55
N ALA A 781 -7.58 24.86 18.13
CA ALA A 781 -7.87 25.47 19.43
C ALA A 781 -7.62 26.98 19.39
N SER A 782 -8.70 27.77 19.32
CA SER A 782 -8.67 29.24 19.23
C SER A 782 -8.48 29.96 20.58
N ASN A 783 -8.41 29.21 21.68
CA ASN A 783 -8.32 29.72 23.05
C ASN A 783 -6.88 29.64 23.62
N TYR A 784 -5.86 29.55 22.77
CA TYR A 784 -4.48 29.49 23.25
C TYR A 784 -4.11 30.83 23.92
N PRO A 785 -3.59 30.81 25.16
CA PRO A 785 -3.27 32.04 25.87
C PRO A 785 -2.09 32.76 25.19
N GLN A 786 -2.30 34.03 24.84
CA GLN A 786 -1.30 34.88 24.20
C GLN A 786 -1.22 36.24 24.90
N TYR A 787 -0.11 36.95 24.69
CA TYR A 787 0.08 38.31 25.18
C TYR A 787 0.38 39.23 24.00
N GLU A 788 -0.34 40.35 23.91
CA GLU A 788 -0.12 41.40 22.93
C GLU A 788 0.66 42.54 23.59
N LEU A 789 1.80 42.89 22.99
CA LEU A 789 2.64 43.99 23.45
C LEU A 789 2.19 45.28 22.77
N ILE A 790 1.57 46.17 23.54
CA ILE A 790 1.11 47.47 23.05
C ILE A 790 2.17 48.52 23.39
N ILE A 791 2.76 49.09 22.35
CA ILE A 791 3.80 50.12 22.47
C ILE A 791 3.18 51.48 22.24
N ASP A 792 3.34 52.38 23.22
CA ASP A 792 3.05 53.79 23.05
C ASP A 792 4.20 54.45 22.29
N ASN A 793 4.00 54.63 20.99
CA ASN A 793 5.02 55.19 20.10
C ASN A 793 5.41 56.62 20.49
N ASP A 794 4.45 57.44 20.94
CA ASP A 794 4.71 58.82 21.31
C ASP A 794 5.61 58.89 22.54
N VAL A 795 5.33 58.06 23.55
CA VAL A 795 6.14 57.99 24.77
C VAL A 795 7.50 57.34 24.51
N ALA A 796 7.57 56.30 23.68
CA ALA A 796 8.84 55.68 23.29
C ALA A 796 9.77 56.68 22.57
N MET A 797 9.23 57.44 21.61
CA MET A 797 9.99 58.46 20.87
C MET A 797 10.39 59.64 21.76
N GLN A 798 9.54 60.08 22.69
CA GLN A 798 9.91 61.10 23.69
C GLN A 798 11.09 60.67 24.57
N LYS A 799 11.24 59.36 24.79
CA LYS A 799 12.36 58.76 25.55
C LYS A 799 13.56 58.43 24.66
N GLY A 800 13.52 58.74 23.37
CA GLY A 800 14.59 58.47 22.40
C GLY A 800 14.74 57.00 22.03
N VAL A 801 13.65 56.22 22.09
CA VAL A 801 13.64 54.79 21.74
C VAL A 801 12.76 54.60 20.50
N SER A 802 13.35 54.11 19.41
CA SER A 802 12.59 53.71 18.23
C SER A 802 11.90 52.36 18.44
N ILE A 803 10.72 52.14 17.83
CA ILE A 803 10.03 50.85 17.87
C ILE A 803 10.94 49.73 17.35
N LYS A 804 11.68 49.97 16.28
CA LYS A 804 12.60 48.99 15.70
C LYS A 804 13.65 48.55 16.74
N THR A 805 14.32 49.50 17.37
CA THR A 805 15.33 49.21 18.42
C THR A 805 14.72 48.46 19.60
N ALA A 806 13.52 48.85 20.02
CA ALA A 806 12.80 48.17 21.10
C ALA A 806 12.45 46.71 20.73
N MET A 807 11.98 46.46 19.51
CA MET A 807 11.63 45.11 19.04
C MET A 807 12.85 44.24 18.77
N ASP A 808 13.91 44.79 18.18
CA ASP A 808 15.16 44.05 17.95
C ASP A 808 15.78 43.61 19.28
N ASN A 809 15.80 44.49 20.29
CA ASN A 809 16.26 44.15 21.63
C ASN A 809 15.38 43.08 22.31
N LEU A 810 14.05 43.21 22.26
CA LEU A 810 13.16 42.16 22.79
C LEU A 810 13.35 40.83 22.06
N ASN A 811 13.56 40.86 20.75
CA ASN A 811 13.82 39.65 19.97
C ASN A 811 15.13 38.96 20.39
N ILE A 812 16.19 39.74 20.67
CA ILE A 812 17.44 39.19 21.23
C ILE A 812 17.18 38.59 22.62
N LEU A 813 16.53 39.32 23.52
CA LEU A 813 16.35 38.90 24.92
C LEU A 813 15.38 37.71 25.06
N ILE A 814 14.27 37.71 24.33
CA ILE A 814 13.18 36.73 24.47
C ILE A 814 13.18 35.72 23.32
N GLY A 815 13.20 36.17 22.06
CA GLY A 815 13.05 35.31 20.87
C GLY A 815 14.26 34.42 20.58
N SER A 816 15.43 34.78 21.13
CA SER A 816 16.75 34.22 20.80
C SER A 816 17.13 34.44 19.34
N THR A 817 18.18 35.21 19.12
CA THR A 817 18.71 35.47 17.76
C THR A 817 20.12 34.92 17.61
N TRP A 818 20.56 34.81 16.37
CA TRP A 818 21.93 34.45 16.02
C TRP A 818 22.41 35.30 14.85
N GLU A 819 23.66 35.75 14.92
CA GLU A 819 24.33 36.43 13.80
C GLU A 819 25.46 35.59 13.22
N GLN A 820 26.09 34.76 14.05
CA GLN A 820 27.24 33.96 13.68
C GLN A 820 27.09 32.51 14.12
N GLY A 821 27.88 31.65 13.50
CA GLY A 821 28.02 30.25 13.89
C GLY A 821 29.46 29.80 13.80
N PHE A 822 29.76 28.67 14.42
CA PHE A 822 31.09 28.10 14.54
C PHE A 822 31.13 26.69 13.97
N ILE A 823 32.34 26.20 13.69
CA ILE A 823 32.54 24.82 13.27
C ILE A 823 33.11 24.03 14.43
N ARG A 824 32.43 22.93 14.77
CA ARG A 824 32.90 21.92 15.73
C ARG A 824 32.47 20.56 15.22
N PHE A 825 33.28 19.53 15.42
CA PHE A 825 32.99 18.17 14.92
C PHE A 825 32.68 18.12 13.40
N ASN A 826 33.32 18.99 12.61
CA ASN A 826 33.05 19.19 11.18
C ASN A 826 31.60 19.57 10.84
N GLN A 827 30.85 20.10 11.80
CA GLN A 827 29.51 20.62 11.60
C GLN A 827 29.42 22.09 11.99
N PHE A 828 28.53 22.80 11.30
CA PHE A 828 28.22 24.19 11.59
C PHE A 828 27.16 24.26 12.68
N PHE A 829 27.49 24.92 13.79
CA PHE A 829 26.60 25.18 14.91
C PHE A 829 26.37 26.68 15.05
N LYS A 830 25.17 27.06 15.51
CA LYS A 830 24.78 28.47 15.67
C LYS A 830 25.16 28.99 17.07
N VAL A 831 25.40 30.29 17.18
CA VAL A 831 25.59 31.01 18.46
C VAL A 831 24.31 31.77 18.77
N PHE A 832 23.58 31.33 19.79
CA PHE A 832 22.35 32.00 20.22
C PHE A 832 22.62 32.91 21.40
N VAL A 833 22.07 34.11 21.32
CA VAL A 833 22.04 35.07 22.42
C VAL A 833 20.60 35.19 22.90
N GLN A 834 20.38 35.00 24.20
CA GLN A 834 19.07 35.08 24.83
C GLN A 834 19.22 35.48 26.30
N ALA A 835 18.22 36.13 26.90
CA ALA A 835 18.21 36.35 28.35
C ALA A 835 18.11 35.03 29.12
N LYS A 836 18.74 34.99 30.31
CA LYS A 836 18.61 33.87 31.24
C LYS A 836 17.14 33.54 31.52
N PRO A 837 16.79 32.25 31.70
CA PRO A 837 15.40 31.84 31.90
C PRO A 837 14.67 32.58 33.03
N GLU A 838 15.37 32.98 34.09
CA GLU A 838 14.80 33.66 35.26
C GLU A 838 14.20 35.05 34.99
N PHE A 839 14.63 35.73 33.91
CA PHE A 839 14.13 37.04 33.48
C PHE A 839 13.01 36.95 32.42
N ARG A 840 12.49 35.75 32.16
CA ARG A 840 11.46 35.50 31.14
C ARG A 840 10.54 34.34 31.53
N ARG A 841 10.26 34.19 32.81
CA ARG A 841 9.36 33.15 33.35
C ARG A 841 7.92 33.58 33.22
N PHE A 842 7.66 34.85 33.52
CA PHE A 842 6.32 35.43 33.55
C PHE A 842 6.26 36.71 32.72
N PRO A 843 5.06 37.12 32.24
CA PRO A 843 4.88 38.37 31.51
C PRO A 843 5.39 39.61 32.27
N GLU A 844 5.27 39.60 33.60
CA GLU A 844 5.74 40.69 34.47
C GLU A 844 7.27 40.86 34.40
N ASP A 845 8.01 39.81 34.04
CA ASP A 845 9.46 39.92 33.88
C ASP A 845 9.85 40.84 32.71
N LEU A 846 8.99 40.99 31.69
CA LEU A 846 9.24 41.92 30.57
C LEU A 846 9.24 43.39 31.01
N GLU A 847 8.51 43.73 32.07
CA GLU A 847 8.46 45.10 32.61
C GLU A 847 9.79 45.52 33.23
N ASN A 848 10.59 44.53 33.67
CA ASN A 848 11.91 44.70 34.27
C ASN A 848 13.04 44.72 33.23
N LEU A 849 12.73 44.54 31.95
CA LEU A 849 13.72 44.66 30.89
C LEU A 849 13.98 46.13 30.52
N PHE A 850 15.15 46.37 29.93
CA PHE A 850 15.59 47.70 29.54
C PHE A 850 16.02 47.72 28.08
N VAL A 851 15.83 48.86 27.42
CA VAL A 851 16.37 49.18 26.10
C VAL A 851 17.17 50.47 26.19
N ARG A 852 18.29 50.52 25.47
CA ARG A 852 19.11 51.74 25.42
C ARG A 852 18.49 52.74 24.44
N ASN A 853 18.38 54.00 24.85
CA ASN A 853 17.94 55.09 23.97
C ASN A 853 19.11 55.74 23.19
N GLU A 854 18.80 56.65 22.27
CA GLU A 854 19.80 57.42 21.50
C GLU A 854 20.76 58.26 22.37
N HIS A 855 20.36 58.58 23.60
CA HIS A 855 21.19 59.33 24.56
C HIS A 855 22.12 58.43 25.39
N GLY A 856 22.09 57.11 25.18
CA GLY A 856 22.92 56.14 25.91
C GLY A 856 22.38 55.72 27.28
N GLU A 857 21.15 56.09 27.61
CA GLU A 857 20.47 55.77 28.87
C GLU A 857 19.63 54.49 28.72
N MET A 858 19.52 53.71 29.80
CA MET A 858 18.71 52.50 29.84
C MET A 858 17.27 52.84 30.25
N VAL A 859 16.34 52.70 29.31
CA VAL A 859 14.92 52.99 29.48
C VAL A 859 14.15 51.69 29.75
N PRO A 860 13.36 51.60 30.84
CA PRO A 860 12.57 50.40 31.13
C PRO A 860 11.39 50.27 30.16
N TYR A 861 11.08 49.05 29.73
CA TYR A 861 9.94 48.77 28.85
C TYR A 861 8.61 49.17 29.47
N SER A 862 8.44 49.00 30.78
CA SER A 862 7.24 49.44 31.52
C SER A 862 6.88 50.92 31.36
N SER A 863 7.82 51.75 30.89
CA SER A 863 7.58 53.18 30.72
C SER A 863 6.92 53.57 29.39
N PHE A 864 6.86 52.65 28.41
CA PHE A 864 6.25 52.89 27.10
C PHE A 864 5.54 51.66 26.52
N MET A 865 5.57 50.51 27.19
CA MET A 865 4.94 49.26 26.77
C MET A 865 3.88 48.82 27.79
N LYS A 866 2.77 48.29 27.28
CA LYS A 866 1.72 47.62 28.06
C LYS A 866 1.54 46.21 27.52
N ILE A 867 1.16 45.28 28.40
CA ILE A 867 0.92 43.89 28.06
C ILE A 867 -0.57 43.62 28.20
N GLU A 868 -1.23 43.20 27.13
CA GLU A 868 -2.65 42.82 27.15
C GLU A 868 -2.81 41.32 26.94
N LYS A 869 -3.72 40.71 27.71
CA LYS A 869 -4.06 39.29 27.58
C LYS A 869 -4.93 39.10 26.35
N LYS A 870 -4.53 38.19 25.46
CA LYS A 870 -5.26 37.81 24.26
C LYS A 870 -5.40 36.30 24.18
N GLN A 871 -6.29 35.84 23.34
CA GLN A 871 -6.38 34.44 22.95
C GLN A 871 -6.21 34.34 21.45
N GLY A 872 -5.50 33.32 21.00
CA GLY A 872 -5.24 33.08 19.58
C GLY A 872 -4.98 31.62 19.28
N LEU A 873 -4.46 31.36 18.08
CA LEU A 873 -4.08 30.03 17.62
C LEU A 873 -2.58 29.80 17.83
N ASN A 874 -2.20 28.61 18.32
CA ASN A 874 -0.81 28.16 18.29
C ASN A 874 -0.36 27.80 16.87
N GLU A 875 -1.25 27.18 16.10
CA GLU A 875 -1.04 26.76 14.72
C GLU A 875 -2.21 27.24 13.85
N ILE A 876 -1.89 27.85 12.71
CA ILE A 876 -2.86 28.31 11.72
C ILE A 876 -2.73 27.44 10.49
N ASN A 877 -3.80 26.72 10.16
CA ASN A 877 -3.89 25.88 8.98
C ASN A 877 -4.65 26.59 7.86
N ARG A 878 -4.22 26.39 6.62
CA ARG A 878 -4.88 26.92 5.43
C ARG A 878 -4.93 25.86 4.34
N PHE A 879 -5.98 25.93 3.52
CA PHE A 879 -6.26 25.01 2.44
C PHE A 879 -6.76 25.77 1.22
N ASN A 880 -6.08 25.62 0.09
CA ASN A 880 -6.43 26.29 -1.17
C ASN A 880 -6.73 27.81 -1.00
N LEU A 881 -5.83 28.54 -0.31
CA LEU A 881 -5.90 29.99 -0.02
C LEU A 881 -6.89 30.41 1.09
N TYR A 882 -7.65 29.48 1.66
CA TYR A 882 -8.59 29.78 2.75
C TYR A 882 -8.05 29.31 4.09
N THR A 883 -8.36 30.02 5.16
CA THR A 883 -8.12 29.52 6.52
C THR A 883 -9.01 28.30 6.76
N ALA A 884 -8.44 27.25 7.35
CA ALA A 884 -9.10 25.97 7.51
C ALA A 884 -8.92 25.40 8.93
N ALA A 885 -9.94 24.73 9.43
CA ALA A 885 -9.87 23.92 10.63
C ALA A 885 -9.90 22.42 10.23
N PRO A 886 -8.78 21.68 10.39
CA PRO A 886 -8.74 20.26 10.07
C PRO A 886 -9.49 19.44 11.12
N ILE A 887 -10.27 18.46 10.67
CA ILE A 887 -11.03 17.51 11.47
C ILE A 887 -10.68 16.11 10.97
N GLN A 888 -10.34 15.23 11.90
CA GLN A 888 -10.15 13.80 11.67
C GLN A 888 -11.35 13.05 12.24
N CYS A 889 -11.81 12.02 11.53
CA CYS A 889 -12.82 11.10 12.05
C CYS A 889 -12.66 9.71 11.44
N ALA A 890 -13.38 8.73 11.95
CA ALA A 890 -13.47 7.40 11.38
C ALA A 890 -14.94 7.02 11.13
N PRO A 891 -15.23 6.14 10.15
CA PRO A 891 -16.54 5.53 10.06
C PRO A 891 -16.78 4.63 11.29
N ALA A 892 -17.96 4.76 11.89
CA ALA A 892 -18.36 3.94 13.03
C ALA A 892 -18.46 2.44 12.64
N ALA A 893 -18.45 1.55 13.62
CA ALA A 893 -18.52 0.11 13.37
C ALA A 893 -19.78 -0.26 12.56
N GLY A 894 -19.57 -1.00 11.47
CA GLY A 894 -20.64 -1.40 10.53
C GLY A 894 -21.02 -0.35 9.49
N TYR A 895 -20.44 0.86 9.55
CA TYR A 895 -20.61 1.91 8.57
C TYR A 895 -19.44 2.01 7.61
N SER A 896 -19.74 2.54 6.43
CA SER A 896 -18.80 2.70 5.34
C SER A 896 -18.20 4.10 5.30
N SER A 897 -16.99 4.25 4.76
CA SER A 897 -16.35 5.56 4.57
C SER A 897 -17.18 6.48 3.66
N GLY A 898 -17.79 5.92 2.61
CA GLY A 898 -18.73 6.65 1.75
C GLY A 898 -20.02 7.09 2.46
N GLN A 899 -20.56 6.27 3.37
CA GLN A 899 -21.72 6.64 4.19
C GLN A 899 -21.37 7.77 5.17
N ALA A 900 -20.20 7.69 5.80
CA ALA A 900 -19.68 8.73 6.68
C ALA A 900 -19.45 10.05 5.92
N ILE A 901 -18.83 10.02 4.73
CA ILE A 901 -18.68 11.20 3.86
C ILE A 901 -20.04 11.82 3.54
N LYS A 902 -21.04 11.00 3.18
CA LYS A 902 -22.39 11.47 2.89
C LYS A 902 -23.04 12.11 4.12
N ALA A 903 -22.93 11.49 5.28
CA ALA A 903 -23.46 12.02 6.53
C ALA A 903 -22.82 13.37 6.89
N ILE A 904 -21.50 13.51 6.73
CA ILE A 904 -20.78 14.76 6.96
C ILE A 904 -21.27 15.86 6.01
N THR A 905 -21.42 15.56 4.72
CA THR A 905 -21.93 16.52 3.73
C THR A 905 -23.37 16.96 4.05
N GLU A 906 -24.24 16.03 4.46
CA GLU A 906 -25.62 16.34 4.87
C GLU A 906 -25.68 17.23 6.13
N VAL A 907 -24.78 17.01 7.09
CA VAL A 907 -24.68 17.87 8.29
C VAL A 907 -24.14 19.24 7.88
N ALA A 908 -23.09 19.29 7.06
CA ALA A 908 -22.47 20.54 6.59
C ALA A 908 -23.48 21.46 5.91
N GLU A 909 -24.31 20.92 4.99
CA GLU A 909 -25.37 21.68 4.30
C GLU A 909 -26.42 22.28 5.25
N ARG A 910 -26.63 21.67 6.43
CA ARG A 910 -27.65 22.10 7.40
C ARG A 910 -27.11 23.02 8.48
N THR A 911 -25.89 22.76 8.96
CA THR A 911 -25.34 23.42 10.15
C THR A 911 -24.38 24.55 9.82
N LEU A 912 -23.68 24.50 8.69
CA LEU A 912 -22.68 25.52 8.39
C LEU A 912 -23.33 26.85 7.98
N PRO A 913 -22.88 27.97 8.57
CA PRO A 913 -23.37 29.28 8.19
C PRO A 913 -22.85 29.71 6.80
N ARG A 914 -23.54 30.67 6.17
CA ARG A 914 -23.10 31.22 4.88
C ARG A 914 -21.67 31.76 4.97
N GLY A 915 -20.84 31.37 4.00
CA GLY A 915 -19.43 31.75 3.96
C GLY A 915 -18.49 30.68 4.53
N PHE A 916 -19.01 29.65 5.17
CA PHE A 916 -18.26 28.46 5.55
C PHE A 916 -18.59 27.30 4.62
N ASP A 917 -17.60 26.44 4.38
CA ASP A 917 -17.75 25.26 3.54
C ASP A 917 -16.88 24.12 4.06
N ILE A 918 -16.97 22.94 3.47
CA ILE A 918 -16.07 21.83 3.73
C ILE A 918 -15.27 21.46 2.49
N ASP A 919 -14.06 20.97 2.68
CA ASP A 919 -13.32 20.24 1.65
C ASP A 919 -12.60 19.05 2.29
N TRP A 920 -12.03 18.20 1.44
CA TRP A 920 -11.45 16.93 1.82
C TRP A 920 -9.96 16.91 1.52
N ALA A 921 -9.18 16.19 2.31
CA ALA A 921 -7.76 15.96 2.05
C ALA A 921 -7.43 14.47 2.03
N GLY A 922 -6.27 14.14 1.46
CA GLY A 922 -5.74 12.77 1.45
C GLY A 922 -6.66 11.78 0.73
N LEU A 923 -6.83 10.57 1.29
CA LEU A 923 -7.72 9.54 0.73
C LEU A 923 -9.17 10.04 0.58
N SER A 924 -9.66 10.88 1.50
CA SER A 924 -11.02 11.40 1.45
C SER A 924 -11.25 12.35 0.27
N TYR A 925 -10.21 13.02 -0.22
CA TYR A 925 -10.29 13.83 -1.45
C TYR A 925 -10.64 12.97 -2.66
N ASP A 926 -9.97 11.82 -2.80
CA ASP A 926 -10.22 10.84 -3.85
C ASP A 926 -11.58 10.17 -3.70
N GLU A 927 -11.93 9.79 -2.48
CA GLU A 927 -13.17 9.07 -2.22
C GLU A 927 -14.42 9.93 -2.40
N SER A 928 -14.39 11.20 -1.96
CA SER A 928 -15.51 12.13 -2.14
C SER A 928 -15.79 12.47 -3.61
N ARG A 929 -14.76 12.43 -4.47
CA ARG A 929 -14.85 12.77 -5.90
C ARG A 929 -15.04 11.55 -6.82
N LYS A 930 -14.86 10.34 -6.28
CA LYS A 930 -14.93 9.06 -7.02
C LYS A 930 -16.29 8.77 -7.67
N GLY A 931 -17.39 9.21 -7.05
CA GLY A 931 -18.74 8.99 -7.59
C GLY A 931 -19.01 7.54 -8.06
N ASN A 932 -19.63 7.39 -9.23
CA ASN A 932 -19.99 6.10 -9.83
C ASN A 932 -18.88 5.49 -10.73
N GLU A 933 -17.62 5.88 -10.57
CA GLU A 933 -16.51 5.44 -11.44
C GLU A 933 -16.43 3.90 -11.56
N ALA A 934 -16.58 3.17 -10.46
CA ALA A 934 -16.55 1.70 -10.46
C ALA A 934 -17.62 1.07 -11.38
N VAL A 935 -18.82 1.67 -11.45
CA VAL A 935 -19.90 1.19 -12.34
C VAL A 935 -19.54 1.45 -13.79
N TYR A 936 -18.99 2.63 -14.11
CA TYR A 936 -18.53 2.94 -15.47
C TYR A 936 -17.43 1.99 -15.92
N ILE A 937 -16.48 1.68 -15.04
CA ILE A 937 -15.38 0.75 -15.30
C ILE A 937 -15.93 -0.66 -15.58
N PHE A 938 -16.84 -1.15 -14.73
CA PHE A 938 -17.49 -2.43 -14.94
C PHE A 938 -18.23 -2.50 -16.28
N LEU A 939 -18.96 -1.43 -16.65
CA LEU A 939 -19.65 -1.34 -17.94
C LEU A 939 -18.68 -1.33 -19.13
N ILE A 940 -17.55 -0.63 -19.03
CA ILE A 940 -16.51 -0.61 -20.06
C ILE A 940 -15.93 -2.01 -20.26
N VAL A 941 -15.63 -2.73 -19.17
CA VAL A 941 -15.13 -4.12 -19.22
C VAL A 941 -16.15 -5.03 -19.88
N VAL A 942 -17.41 -4.99 -19.45
CA VAL A 942 -18.49 -5.79 -20.05
C VAL A 942 -18.67 -5.46 -21.53
N ALA A 943 -18.59 -4.19 -21.91
CA ALA A 943 -18.66 -3.76 -23.31
C ALA A 943 -17.48 -4.29 -24.13
N PHE A 944 -16.25 -4.24 -23.62
CA PHE A 944 -15.08 -4.79 -24.29
C PHE A 944 -15.15 -6.30 -24.47
N VAL A 945 -15.56 -7.03 -23.42
CA VAL A 945 -15.79 -8.48 -23.49
C VAL A 945 -16.86 -8.79 -24.53
N TYR A 946 -17.96 -8.03 -24.54
CA TYR A 946 -19.00 -8.16 -25.56
C TYR A 946 -18.43 -7.96 -26.97
N LEU A 947 -17.63 -6.92 -27.22
CA LEU A 947 -17.04 -6.67 -28.54
C LEU A 947 -16.10 -7.79 -29.00
N VAL A 948 -15.28 -8.33 -28.09
CA VAL A 948 -14.41 -9.48 -28.41
C VAL A 948 -15.24 -10.72 -28.72
N LEU A 949 -16.32 -10.98 -27.97
CA LEU A 949 -17.23 -12.08 -28.24
C LEU A 949 -18.01 -11.91 -29.55
N VAL A 950 -18.38 -10.68 -29.91
CA VAL A 950 -19.00 -10.39 -31.21
C VAL A 950 -18.06 -10.80 -32.33
N GLY A 951 -16.79 -10.40 -32.25
CA GLY A 951 -15.78 -10.79 -33.25
C GLY A 951 -15.45 -12.28 -33.23
N GLN A 952 -15.54 -12.95 -32.07
CA GLN A 952 -15.30 -14.39 -31.98
C GLN A 952 -16.43 -15.21 -32.62
N TYR A 953 -17.68 -14.86 -32.33
CA TYR A 953 -18.86 -15.60 -32.81
C TYR A 953 -19.41 -15.09 -34.14
N GLU A 954 -18.82 -14.02 -34.70
CA GLU A 954 -19.35 -13.27 -35.85
C GLU A 954 -20.86 -12.99 -35.69
N SER A 955 -21.26 -12.56 -34.48
CA SER A 955 -22.66 -12.37 -34.12
C SER A 955 -22.84 -11.33 -33.03
N PHE A 956 -23.77 -10.38 -33.23
CA PHE A 956 -24.17 -9.42 -32.20
C PHE A 956 -25.16 -9.99 -31.17
N ILE A 957 -25.77 -11.14 -31.45
CA ILE A 957 -26.88 -11.66 -30.63
C ILE A 957 -26.40 -12.76 -29.68
N LEU A 958 -25.55 -13.68 -30.14
CA LEU A 958 -25.06 -14.80 -29.33
C LEU A 958 -24.26 -14.36 -28.08
N PRO A 959 -23.39 -13.33 -28.12
CA PRO A 959 -22.70 -12.82 -26.93
C PRO A 959 -23.63 -12.37 -25.80
N LEU A 960 -24.87 -11.95 -26.09
CA LEU A 960 -25.82 -11.53 -25.05
C LEU A 960 -26.19 -12.68 -24.11
N ALA A 961 -26.11 -13.94 -24.57
CA ALA A 961 -26.32 -15.10 -23.71
C ALA A 961 -25.22 -15.22 -22.64
N VAL A 962 -24.00 -14.83 -22.97
CA VAL A 962 -22.85 -14.81 -22.05
C VAL A 962 -23.02 -13.66 -21.06
N ILE A 963 -23.25 -12.44 -21.53
CA ILE A 963 -23.35 -11.25 -20.68
C ILE A 963 -24.52 -11.32 -19.69
N LEU A 964 -25.69 -11.83 -20.13
CA LEU A 964 -26.86 -11.96 -19.25
C LEU A 964 -26.74 -13.07 -18.20
N SER A 965 -25.69 -13.89 -18.26
CA SER A 965 -25.39 -14.87 -17.20
C SER A 965 -24.61 -14.26 -16.02
N LEU A 966 -23.89 -13.15 -16.26
CA LEU A 966 -23.01 -12.49 -15.28
C LEU A 966 -23.72 -12.02 -13.99
N PRO A 967 -24.96 -11.47 -14.01
CA PRO A 967 -25.63 -10.99 -12.80
C PRO A 967 -25.75 -12.04 -11.69
N ILE A 968 -25.81 -13.33 -12.03
CA ILE A 968 -25.89 -14.44 -11.07
C ILE A 968 -24.60 -14.53 -10.24
N GLY A 969 -23.45 -14.39 -10.88
CA GLY A 969 -22.17 -14.41 -10.18
C GLY A 969 -21.90 -13.12 -9.41
N VAL A 970 -22.26 -11.96 -9.98
CA VAL A 970 -22.17 -10.67 -9.27
C VAL A 970 -23.00 -10.68 -7.99
N PHE A 971 -24.22 -11.25 -8.03
CA PHE A 971 -25.03 -11.45 -6.84
C PHE A 971 -24.29 -12.30 -5.80
N GLY A 972 -23.66 -13.40 -6.23
CA GLY A 972 -22.93 -14.28 -5.33
C GLY A 972 -21.76 -13.59 -4.65
N SER A 973 -21.00 -12.78 -5.36
CA SER A 973 -19.94 -11.97 -4.76
C SER A 973 -20.48 -11.04 -3.68
N PHE A 974 -21.52 -10.27 -3.96
CA PHE A 974 -22.10 -9.33 -3.00
C PHE A 974 -22.71 -10.02 -1.79
N PHE A 975 -23.40 -11.14 -2.01
CA PHE A 975 -24.01 -11.92 -0.94
C PHE A 975 -22.95 -12.48 0.03
N PHE A 976 -21.85 -13.04 -0.49
CA PHE A 976 -20.79 -13.60 0.35
C PHE A 976 -19.94 -12.52 1.03
N LEU A 977 -19.69 -11.38 0.37
CA LEU A 977 -19.05 -10.23 1.01
C LEU A 977 -19.83 -9.77 2.24
N LYS A 978 -21.15 -9.62 2.08
CA LYS A 978 -22.05 -9.27 3.19
C LYS A 978 -22.01 -10.31 4.31
N LEU A 979 -22.03 -11.60 3.97
CA LEU A 979 -21.99 -12.70 4.94
C LEU A 979 -20.69 -12.68 5.77
N MET A 980 -19.57 -12.31 5.14
CA MET A 980 -18.26 -12.23 5.79
C MET A 980 -17.98 -10.89 6.49
N GLY A 981 -18.92 -9.94 6.45
CA GLY A 981 -18.75 -8.61 7.04
C GLY A 981 -17.73 -7.73 6.32
N LEU A 982 -17.54 -7.94 5.01
CA LEU A 982 -16.55 -7.23 4.19
C LEU A 982 -17.21 -6.14 3.34
N ALA A 983 -16.46 -5.09 3.03
CA ALA A 983 -16.93 -3.97 2.23
C ALA A 983 -16.74 -4.20 0.72
N ASN A 984 -17.55 -3.50 -0.09
CA ASN A 984 -17.32 -3.33 -1.52
C ASN A 984 -16.23 -2.26 -1.74
N ASP A 985 -14.98 -2.69 -1.63
CA ASP A 985 -13.78 -1.86 -1.81
C ASP A 985 -13.10 -2.11 -3.17
N VAL A 986 -11.91 -1.53 -3.37
CA VAL A 986 -11.14 -1.73 -4.62
C VAL A 986 -10.76 -3.20 -4.82
N TYR A 987 -10.50 -3.97 -3.76
CA TYR A 987 -10.20 -5.41 -3.87
C TYR A 987 -11.42 -6.21 -4.32
N ALA A 988 -12.60 -5.90 -3.79
CA ALA A 988 -13.86 -6.49 -4.22
C ALA A 988 -14.14 -6.16 -5.70
N GLN A 989 -13.91 -4.92 -6.11
CA GLN A 989 -14.11 -4.49 -7.51
C GLN A 989 -13.18 -5.24 -8.48
N ILE A 990 -11.91 -5.45 -8.10
CA ILE A 990 -10.97 -6.29 -8.85
C ILE A 990 -11.52 -7.72 -8.99
N GLY A 991 -12.00 -8.30 -7.89
CA GLY A 991 -12.59 -9.64 -7.89
C GLY A 991 -13.82 -9.75 -8.83
N LEU A 992 -14.67 -8.72 -8.86
CA LEU A 992 -15.82 -8.65 -9.78
C LEU A 992 -15.42 -8.56 -11.24
N ILE A 993 -14.42 -7.72 -11.56
CA ILE A 993 -13.89 -7.58 -12.92
C ILE A 993 -13.39 -8.95 -13.40
N MET A 994 -12.60 -9.65 -12.58
CA MET A 994 -12.12 -10.99 -12.90
C MET A 994 -13.27 -11.98 -13.13
N LEU A 995 -14.33 -11.93 -12.32
CA LEU A 995 -15.48 -12.82 -12.47
C LEU A 995 -16.20 -12.66 -13.81
N VAL A 996 -16.18 -11.46 -14.42
CA VAL A 996 -16.71 -11.26 -15.78
C VAL A 996 -16.01 -12.20 -16.77
N GLY A 997 -14.69 -12.33 -16.66
CA GLY A 997 -13.91 -13.26 -17.47
C GLY A 997 -14.23 -14.72 -17.14
N LEU A 998 -14.15 -15.11 -15.88
CA LEU A 998 -14.29 -16.52 -15.45
C LEU A 998 -15.68 -17.08 -15.73
N LEU A 999 -16.73 -16.31 -15.43
CA LEU A 999 -18.11 -16.69 -15.73
C LEU A 999 -18.37 -16.61 -17.23
N GLY A 1000 -17.77 -15.63 -17.89
CA GLY A 1000 -17.73 -15.51 -19.34
C GLY A 1000 -17.22 -16.79 -19.98
N LYS A 1001 -16.06 -17.30 -19.54
CA LYS A 1001 -15.46 -18.58 -19.99
C LYS A 1001 -16.43 -19.75 -19.82
N ASN A 1002 -17.05 -19.91 -18.66
CA ASN A 1002 -18.02 -20.98 -18.42
C ASN A 1002 -19.19 -20.92 -19.41
N ALA A 1003 -19.68 -19.72 -19.72
CA ALA A 1003 -20.73 -19.53 -20.72
C ALA A 1003 -20.24 -19.77 -22.15
N ILE A 1004 -19.03 -19.31 -22.50
CA ILE A 1004 -18.40 -19.47 -23.82
C ILE A 1004 -18.26 -20.95 -24.16
N LEU A 1005 -17.75 -21.77 -23.23
CA LEU A 1005 -17.56 -23.20 -23.47
C LEU A 1005 -18.86 -23.92 -23.87
N ILE A 1006 -19.99 -23.54 -23.25
CA ILE A 1006 -21.31 -24.11 -23.58
C ILE A 1006 -21.84 -23.53 -24.89
N VAL A 1007 -21.80 -22.20 -25.05
CA VAL A 1007 -22.36 -21.50 -26.20
C VAL A 1007 -21.62 -21.88 -27.49
N GLU A 1008 -20.29 -21.89 -27.47
CA GLU A 1008 -19.44 -22.24 -28.62
C GLU A 1008 -19.72 -23.67 -29.09
N PHE A 1009 -19.76 -24.63 -28.17
CA PHE A 1009 -20.05 -26.02 -28.52
C PHE A 1009 -21.51 -26.21 -29.00
N ALA A 1010 -22.45 -25.43 -28.47
CA ALA A 1010 -23.83 -25.45 -28.94
C ALA A 1010 -23.95 -24.88 -30.37
N VAL A 1011 -23.22 -23.81 -30.68
CA VAL A 1011 -23.12 -23.27 -32.05
C VAL A 1011 -22.53 -24.30 -33.00
N GLN A 1012 -21.46 -24.99 -32.60
CA GLN A 1012 -20.84 -26.06 -33.39
C GLN A 1012 -21.83 -27.20 -33.70
N ARG A 1013 -22.51 -27.73 -32.68
CA ARG A 1013 -23.53 -28.79 -32.85
C ARG A 1013 -24.71 -28.33 -33.71
N ARG A 1014 -25.09 -27.05 -33.63
CA ARG A 1014 -26.11 -26.44 -34.49
C ARG A 1014 -25.68 -26.42 -35.95
N GLN A 1015 -24.40 -26.14 -36.24
CA GLN A 1015 -23.82 -26.17 -37.58
C GLN A 1015 -23.73 -27.60 -38.13
N GLU A 1016 -23.48 -28.59 -37.28
CA GLU A 1016 -23.55 -30.03 -37.63
C GLU A 1016 -24.98 -30.53 -37.92
N GLY A 1017 -25.99 -29.65 -37.86
CA GLY A 1017 -27.38 -29.93 -38.24
C GLY A 1017 -28.33 -30.24 -37.08
N GLN A 1018 -27.88 -30.17 -35.82
CA GLN A 1018 -28.73 -30.44 -34.66
C GLN A 1018 -29.79 -29.35 -34.41
N SER A 1019 -30.87 -29.71 -33.71
CA SER A 1019 -31.87 -28.75 -33.27
C SER A 1019 -31.30 -27.81 -32.20
N LEU A 1020 -31.82 -26.58 -32.12
CA LEU A 1020 -31.30 -25.56 -31.20
C LEU A 1020 -31.38 -25.96 -29.71
N VAL A 1021 -32.34 -26.82 -29.36
CA VAL A 1021 -32.50 -27.36 -28.01
C VAL A 1021 -31.55 -28.53 -27.78
N ASP A 1022 -31.44 -29.45 -28.72
CA ASP A 1022 -30.57 -30.63 -28.58
C ASP A 1022 -29.10 -30.20 -28.54
N ALA A 1023 -28.70 -29.25 -29.39
CA ALA A 1023 -27.38 -28.66 -29.38
C ALA A 1023 -27.04 -28.02 -28.02
N ALA A 1024 -27.97 -27.28 -27.42
CA ALA A 1024 -27.77 -26.65 -26.11
C ALA A 1024 -27.65 -27.67 -24.97
N VAL A 1025 -28.46 -28.74 -25.00
CA VAL A 1025 -28.45 -29.81 -23.99
C VAL A 1025 -27.19 -30.65 -24.11
N GLU A 1026 -26.79 -30.99 -25.34
CA GLU A 1026 -25.59 -31.78 -25.61
C GLU A 1026 -24.32 -31.02 -25.26
N ALA A 1027 -24.24 -29.73 -25.64
CA ALA A 1027 -23.16 -28.85 -25.23
C ALA A 1027 -23.07 -28.71 -23.71
N GLY A 1028 -24.22 -28.49 -23.05
CA GLY A 1028 -24.30 -28.45 -21.61
C GLY A 1028 -23.75 -29.73 -20.98
N LYS A 1029 -24.16 -30.91 -21.47
CA LYS A 1029 -23.73 -32.21 -20.92
C LYS A 1029 -22.22 -32.46 -21.08
N LEU A 1030 -21.68 -32.23 -22.27
CA LEU A 1030 -20.27 -32.50 -22.57
C LEU A 1030 -19.32 -31.53 -21.88
N ARG A 1031 -19.76 -30.29 -21.63
CA ARG A 1031 -18.94 -29.26 -20.99
C ARG A 1031 -19.14 -29.19 -19.47
N PHE A 1032 -20.17 -29.82 -18.91
CA PHE A 1032 -20.44 -29.76 -17.47
C PHE A 1032 -19.27 -30.23 -16.61
N ARG A 1033 -18.68 -31.40 -16.91
CA ARG A 1033 -17.55 -31.94 -16.15
C ARG A 1033 -16.30 -31.04 -16.23
N PRO A 1034 -15.83 -30.62 -17.43
CA PRO A 1034 -14.74 -29.63 -17.53
C PRO A 1034 -15.03 -28.32 -16.77
N ILE A 1035 -16.25 -27.78 -16.87
CA ILE A 1035 -16.64 -26.54 -16.18
C ILE A 1035 -16.58 -26.71 -14.67
N LEU A 1036 -17.13 -27.80 -14.12
CA LEU A 1036 -17.04 -28.09 -12.69
C LEU A 1036 -15.59 -28.23 -12.24
N MET A 1037 -14.77 -28.94 -13.00
CA MET A 1037 -13.37 -29.15 -12.70
C MET A 1037 -12.61 -27.82 -12.61
N THR A 1038 -12.72 -26.96 -13.63
CA THR A 1038 -12.06 -25.65 -13.62
C THR A 1038 -12.63 -24.72 -12.55
N SER A 1039 -13.95 -24.73 -12.34
CA SER A 1039 -14.60 -23.90 -11.33
C SER A 1039 -14.21 -24.28 -9.91
N PHE A 1040 -14.19 -25.58 -9.59
CA PHE A 1040 -13.80 -26.04 -8.25
C PHE A 1040 -12.30 -25.92 -8.03
N ALA A 1041 -11.47 -26.11 -9.05
CA ALA A 1041 -10.05 -25.81 -8.96
C ALA A 1041 -9.83 -24.33 -8.61
N PHE A 1042 -10.50 -23.43 -9.33
CA PHE A 1042 -10.45 -22.00 -9.04
C PHE A 1042 -10.94 -21.66 -7.62
N ILE A 1043 -12.12 -22.16 -7.21
CA ILE A 1043 -12.65 -21.94 -5.86
C ILE A 1043 -11.68 -22.45 -4.79
N ALA A 1044 -11.12 -23.65 -4.97
CA ALA A 1044 -10.17 -24.23 -4.03
C ALA A 1044 -8.87 -23.42 -3.94
N GLY A 1045 -8.40 -22.85 -5.06
CA GLY A 1045 -7.26 -21.93 -5.07
C GLY A 1045 -7.52 -20.62 -4.31
N LEU A 1046 -8.78 -20.19 -4.19
CA LEU A 1046 -9.16 -19.00 -3.44
C LEU A 1046 -9.48 -19.26 -1.96
N LEU A 1047 -9.73 -20.50 -1.54
CA LEU A 1047 -10.06 -20.82 -0.15
C LEU A 1047 -8.99 -20.32 0.86
N PRO A 1048 -7.68 -20.48 0.59
CA PRO A 1048 -6.64 -19.91 1.45
C PRO A 1048 -6.77 -18.39 1.66
N LEU A 1049 -7.19 -17.64 0.64
CA LEU A 1049 -7.41 -16.19 0.74
C LEU A 1049 -8.66 -15.86 1.57
N VAL A 1050 -9.74 -16.63 1.39
CA VAL A 1050 -11.00 -16.46 2.14
C VAL A 1050 -10.79 -16.62 3.65
N PHE A 1051 -9.87 -17.48 4.06
CA PHE A 1051 -9.55 -17.75 5.47
C PHE A 1051 -8.19 -17.19 5.90
N ALA A 1052 -7.63 -16.24 5.15
CA ALA A 1052 -6.34 -15.65 5.48
C ALA A 1052 -6.38 -14.90 6.83
N THR A 1053 -5.31 -15.06 7.61
CA THR A 1053 -5.08 -14.41 8.90
C THR A 1053 -3.69 -13.78 8.94
N GLY A 1054 -3.47 -12.82 9.85
CA GLY A 1054 -2.20 -12.11 10.00
C GLY A 1054 -2.10 -10.85 9.15
N ALA A 1055 -0.88 -10.50 8.73
CA ALA A 1055 -0.61 -9.28 7.97
C ALA A 1055 -1.32 -9.29 6.60
N GLY A 1056 -2.04 -8.21 6.29
CA GLY A 1056 -2.78 -8.07 5.02
C GLY A 1056 -3.97 -9.02 4.88
N ALA A 1057 -4.52 -9.52 5.98
CA ALA A 1057 -5.60 -10.50 5.96
C ALA A 1057 -6.91 -9.93 5.38
N ILE A 1058 -7.24 -8.65 5.63
CA ILE A 1058 -8.52 -8.10 5.19
C ILE A 1058 -8.55 -8.02 3.66
N GLY A 1059 -7.50 -7.48 3.03
CA GLY A 1059 -7.37 -7.46 1.57
C GLY A 1059 -7.46 -8.85 0.93
N ASN A 1060 -6.78 -9.85 1.50
CA ASN A 1060 -6.85 -11.24 1.06
C ASN A 1060 -8.28 -11.79 1.13
N ARG A 1061 -8.94 -11.61 2.28
CA ARG A 1061 -10.31 -12.10 2.50
C ARG A 1061 -11.31 -11.43 1.56
N THR A 1062 -11.18 -10.13 1.29
CA THR A 1062 -12.09 -9.41 0.40
C THR A 1062 -11.98 -9.90 -1.05
N ILE A 1063 -10.77 -9.96 -1.60
CA ILE A 1063 -10.59 -10.42 -2.99
C ILE A 1063 -10.96 -11.90 -3.15
N GLY A 1064 -10.57 -12.74 -2.18
CA GLY A 1064 -10.85 -14.18 -2.17
C GLY A 1064 -12.34 -14.47 -2.04
N THR A 1065 -13.04 -13.82 -1.10
CA THR A 1065 -14.49 -14.01 -0.87
C THR A 1065 -15.31 -13.56 -2.08
N THR A 1066 -14.94 -12.43 -2.69
CA THR A 1066 -15.60 -11.94 -3.90
C THR A 1066 -15.51 -12.96 -5.03
N GLY A 1067 -14.30 -13.44 -5.34
CA GLY A 1067 -14.06 -14.40 -6.40
C GLY A 1067 -14.67 -15.77 -6.13
N ALA A 1068 -14.46 -16.32 -4.94
CA ALA A 1068 -14.96 -17.65 -4.57
C ALA A 1068 -16.49 -17.68 -4.50
N GLY A 1069 -17.11 -16.69 -3.87
CA GLY A 1069 -18.57 -16.58 -3.75
C GLY A 1069 -19.25 -16.39 -5.11
N GLY A 1070 -18.70 -15.53 -5.95
CA GLY A 1070 -19.22 -15.30 -7.30
C GLY A 1070 -19.07 -16.52 -8.22
N MET A 1071 -17.93 -17.21 -8.17
CA MET A 1071 -17.71 -18.43 -8.95
C MET A 1071 -18.62 -19.57 -8.46
N LEU A 1072 -18.78 -19.74 -7.15
CA LEU A 1072 -19.62 -20.79 -6.59
C LEU A 1072 -21.08 -20.66 -7.03
N LEU A 1073 -21.69 -19.49 -6.90
CA LEU A 1073 -23.07 -19.29 -7.36
C LEU A 1073 -23.18 -19.25 -8.89
N GLY A 1074 -22.20 -18.68 -9.58
CA GLY A 1074 -22.13 -18.70 -11.04
C GLY A 1074 -22.05 -20.11 -11.63
N THR A 1075 -21.33 -21.03 -10.98
CA THR A 1075 -21.21 -22.41 -11.43
C THR A 1075 -22.44 -23.24 -11.05
N LEU A 1076 -22.97 -23.10 -9.83
CA LEU A 1076 -24.13 -23.88 -9.38
C LEU A 1076 -25.43 -23.48 -10.09
N VAL A 1077 -25.63 -22.17 -10.29
CA VAL A 1077 -26.88 -21.63 -10.86
C VAL A 1077 -26.68 -21.19 -12.30
N GLY A 1078 -25.59 -20.49 -12.61
CA GLY A 1078 -25.36 -19.94 -13.96
C GLY A 1078 -25.28 -21.02 -15.04
N VAL A 1079 -24.61 -22.15 -14.77
CA VAL A 1079 -24.51 -23.28 -15.72
C VAL A 1079 -25.88 -23.87 -16.09
N LEU A 1080 -26.86 -23.81 -15.18
CA LEU A 1080 -28.25 -24.23 -15.48
C LEU A 1080 -28.99 -23.22 -16.38
N VAL A 1081 -28.62 -21.94 -16.30
CA VAL A 1081 -29.30 -20.83 -16.98
C VAL A 1081 -28.73 -20.61 -18.39
N ILE A 1082 -27.42 -20.80 -18.59
CA ILE A 1082 -26.71 -20.57 -19.86
C ILE A 1082 -27.36 -21.28 -21.07
N PRO A 1083 -27.69 -22.59 -21.03
CA PRO A 1083 -28.35 -23.26 -22.16
C PRO A 1083 -29.72 -22.66 -22.53
N GLY A 1084 -30.46 -22.17 -21.53
CA GLY A 1084 -31.73 -21.48 -21.73
C GLY A 1084 -31.55 -20.09 -22.35
N LEU A 1085 -30.49 -19.37 -21.98
CA LEU A 1085 -30.13 -18.09 -22.60
C LEU A 1085 -29.68 -18.28 -24.04
N TYR A 1086 -28.86 -19.31 -24.32
CA TYR A 1086 -28.50 -19.70 -25.68
C TYR A 1086 -29.73 -20.02 -26.52
N TYR A 1087 -30.69 -20.78 -25.99
CA TYR A 1087 -31.93 -21.08 -26.72
C TYR A 1087 -32.73 -19.81 -27.08
N LEU A 1088 -32.81 -18.84 -26.15
CA LEU A 1088 -33.50 -17.58 -26.36
C LEU A 1088 -32.85 -16.75 -27.47
N PHE A 1089 -31.53 -16.55 -27.40
CA PHE A 1089 -30.79 -15.70 -28.32
C PHE A 1089 -30.45 -16.38 -29.64
N GLY A 1090 -30.16 -17.68 -29.62
CA GLY A 1090 -29.97 -18.49 -30.82
C GLY A 1090 -31.21 -18.51 -31.70
N LYS A 1091 -32.42 -18.58 -31.11
CA LYS A 1091 -33.67 -18.44 -31.86
C LYS A 1091 -33.87 -17.03 -32.47
N LEU A 1092 -33.36 -16.00 -31.81
CA LEU A 1092 -33.38 -14.62 -32.32
C LEU A 1092 -32.37 -14.39 -33.46
N ALA A 1093 -31.25 -15.11 -33.42
CA ALA A 1093 -30.17 -15.06 -34.40
C ALA A 1093 -30.45 -15.93 -35.64
N ASP A 1094 -31.12 -17.07 -35.47
CA ASP A 1094 -31.44 -18.02 -36.53
C ASP A 1094 -32.19 -17.33 -37.69
N GLY A 1095 -31.55 -17.32 -38.88
CA GLY A 1095 -32.11 -16.75 -40.12
C GLY A 1095 -31.83 -15.26 -40.35
N ARG A 1096 -31.08 -14.58 -39.48
CA ARG A 1096 -30.64 -13.19 -39.68
C ARG A 1096 -29.16 -13.18 -40.09
N LYS A 1097 -28.89 -12.80 -41.34
CA LYS A 1097 -27.54 -12.54 -41.86
C LYS A 1097 -27.35 -11.05 -42.13
N LEU A 1098 -26.16 -10.53 -41.82
CA LEU A 1098 -25.73 -9.18 -42.14
C LEU A 1098 -25.27 -9.06 -43.60
N LEU A 1099 -24.67 -10.13 -44.15
CA LEU A 1099 -24.21 -10.21 -45.56
C LEU A 1099 -24.71 -11.49 -46.25
N GLN A 1100 -24.85 -11.47 -47.58
CA GLN A 1100 -25.32 -12.64 -48.36
C GLN A 1100 -24.37 -13.86 -48.25
N ASP A 1101 -23.05 -13.62 -48.24
CA ASP A 1101 -22.00 -14.64 -48.18
C ASP A 1101 -21.32 -14.72 -46.79
N GLU A 1102 -22.02 -14.33 -45.74
CA GLU A 1102 -21.50 -14.37 -44.36
C GLU A 1102 -21.21 -15.81 -43.91
N SER A 1103 -20.00 -16.02 -43.40
CA SER A 1103 -19.55 -17.24 -42.74
C SER A 1103 -20.09 -17.25 -41.31
N ASN A 1104 -20.83 -18.30 -40.96
CA ASN A 1104 -21.29 -18.51 -39.59
C ASN A 1104 -20.24 -19.19 -38.70
N ASN A 1105 -19.06 -19.51 -39.26
CA ASN A 1105 -18.01 -20.21 -38.52
C ASN A 1105 -17.32 -19.24 -37.56
N PRO A 1106 -17.14 -19.60 -36.28
CA PRO A 1106 -16.27 -18.87 -35.38
C PRO A 1106 -14.87 -18.73 -35.99
N VAL A 1107 -14.21 -17.60 -35.73
CA VAL A 1107 -12.85 -17.33 -36.23
C VAL A 1107 -11.85 -18.40 -35.75
N SER A 1108 -12.14 -19.06 -34.63
CA SER A 1108 -11.38 -20.20 -34.11
C SER A 1108 -11.34 -21.44 -35.02
N GLU A 1109 -12.24 -21.56 -36.00
CA GLU A 1109 -12.53 -22.81 -36.72
C GLU A 1109 -12.37 -22.73 -38.24
N VAL A 1110 -11.54 -21.82 -38.77
CA VAL A 1110 -11.31 -21.76 -40.24
C VAL A 1110 -10.52 -23.00 -40.69
N PHE A 1111 -11.26 -24.02 -41.17
CA PHE A 1111 -10.72 -25.19 -41.83
C PHE A 1111 -10.04 -24.79 -43.16
N GLU A 1112 -8.72 -24.94 -43.24
CA GLU A 1112 -8.04 -25.13 -44.53
C GLU A 1112 -8.43 -26.52 -45.06
N TYR A 1113 -9.51 -26.61 -45.84
CA TYR A 1113 -9.62 -27.72 -46.79
C TYR A 1113 -8.66 -27.41 -47.94
N PRO A 1114 -7.66 -28.26 -48.23
CA PRO A 1114 -7.12 -28.27 -49.58
C PRO A 1114 -8.30 -28.66 -50.48
N SER A 1115 -8.64 -27.79 -51.43
CA SER A 1115 -9.61 -28.08 -52.46
C SER A 1115 -9.17 -29.33 -53.21
N VAL A 1116 -9.78 -30.48 -52.87
CA VAL A 1116 -9.68 -31.72 -53.65
C VAL A 1116 -10.53 -31.54 -54.91
N ALA A 1117 -10.06 -30.65 -55.78
CA ALA A 1117 -10.58 -30.39 -57.11
C ALA A 1117 -9.43 -29.73 -57.89
N ASN A 1118 -8.37 -30.51 -58.16
CA ASN A 1118 -7.40 -30.37 -59.28
C ASN A 1118 -6.10 -31.16 -59.01
N LEU A 1119 -6.19 -32.44 -58.64
CA LEU A 1119 -5.07 -33.38 -58.77
C LEU A 1119 -5.58 -34.63 -59.47
N ASN A 1120 -5.89 -34.47 -60.76
CA ASN A 1120 -5.90 -35.58 -61.70
C ASN A 1120 -4.46 -35.79 -62.20
N GLU A 1121 -4.00 -37.03 -62.11
CA GLU A 1121 -3.08 -37.70 -63.05
C GLU A 1121 -1.87 -36.90 -63.55
N ALA A 1122 -0.85 -36.76 -62.70
CA ALA A 1122 0.56 -36.85 -63.06
C ALA A 1122 1.37 -36.86 -61.75
N ASP A 1123 2.54 -37.51 -61.75
CA ASP A 1123 3.55 -37.44 -60.67
C ASP A 1123 3.36 -38.41 -59.49
N LEU A 1124 3.00 -39.65 -59.79
CA LEU A 1124 3.56 -40.81 -59.07
C LEU A 1124 4.71 -41.40 -59.90
N ASP A 1125 5.84 -40.71 -59.91
CA ASP A 1125 7.13 -41.38 -60.11
C ASP A 1125 8.27 -40.52 -59.54
N GLN A 1126 9.08 -41.15 -58.69
CA GLN A 1126 10.39 -40.72 -58.15
C GLN A 1126 10.39 -39.77 -56.91
N GLY A 1127 11.00 -40.26 -55.82
CA GLY A 1127 11.51 -39.44 -54.71
C GLY A 1127 11.40 -40.06 -53.33
#